data_AF-A0A132GW55-F1
#
_entry.id   AF-A0A132GW55-F1
#
_cell.length_a   1.000
_cell.length_b   1.000
_cell.length_c   1.000
_cell.angle_alpha   90.00
_cell.angle_beta   90.00
_cell.angle_gamma   90.00
#
_symmetry.space_group_name_H-M   'P 1'
#
loop_
_entity.id
_entity.type
_entity.pdbx_description
1 polymer ?
#
loop_
_entity_poly.entity_id
_entity_poly.type
_entity_poly.pdbx_seq_one_letter_code
_entity_poly.pdbx_strand_id
1 'polypeptide(L)'
;MKKAVIVLVIMVSFAMQALAYDFQSGNLLYTIISTDPPCVCLDGHIDGQAAQGELVIPALVEYQGVNYEMKSIKKEAFWNCSGLTGELVLPESITEIGEMAFGRCTGFVGELRLPQSLTKVKYGAFFECNGFTGTLTIPDSVNELGDTDDMYYFNYSVYFGAFMGCSGFNRLVLPESLRVIGVACFADCTNLAGQLVLPEGLEKIKYGAFTNCGGFMGELVIPDSVTEIGLTDNDYYLYDYGTFMNCTGFTRLVLSESLRIVGISSFSGWNQQAGALVIPDSVKTIAQNAFFESRGFTGALELGKSVQFIENSAFCGCSGLTGTLTIPESVREIDFLAFADCSGIESVILPARYVFENESDQGYGVFKGCTSLKDIVIPDGWEKTGRETFSGCSNLVSIVLPDGLKYINSDCFKDCINLSEIHMPNGVISIGSQAFSHCERLAEFVFPESLAEIGAGAFSHCTSLTGDLVIPDFVERIPIYTFDSCIGYNNLVIGESVNWIAESAFDNTQFEKMIIKATTPPELKRMMTPNAWHFPVDIPIIVPCGTLDAYQNAEGWSEFTNMHESLTVILSVVSADETAGTVRVLKEATCEDKMVQVEAIPNEGCSFLYWEVNGNQVSTENPYSFEIEGDTELIAHFSGTGLKELGQCVSVYPNPARDRVRIDGIEAAEVQVCNGLGQLVKTVHGTNEISVAGLPTGVYLMRIIDVNGIFHTERVTVIK
;
A
#
# COMPACT_ATOMS: atom_id res chain seq x y z
N MET A 1 21.18 66.24 68.41
CA MET A 1 19.88 65.52 68.47
C MET A 1 19.13 65.73 67.15
N LYS A 2 18.70 64.62 66.54
CA LYS A 2 17.55 64.45 65.63
C LYS A 2 17.56 65.07 64.22
N LYS A 3 17.50 64.12 63.25
CA LYS A 3 16.59 64.00 62.07
C LYS A 3 16.74 65.04 60.94
N ALA A 4 17.19 64.71 59.72
CA ALA A 4 16.66 63.79 58.67
C ALA A 4 15.63 64.46 57.71
N VAL A 5 15.64 63.98 56.44
CA VAL A 5 14.76 64.24 55.27
C VAL A 5 15.33 65.26 54.26
N ILE A 6 16.13 64.83 53.26
CA ILE A 6 15.80 64.33 51.88
C ILE A 6 15.44 65.47 50.90
N VAL A 7 16.25 65.68 49.84
CA VAL A 7 15.84 65.64 48.41
C VAL A 7 17.07 65.41 47.49
N LEU A 8 16.90 64.35 46.70
CA LEU A 8 17.53 63.81 45.48
C LEU A 8 18.07 64.82 44.43
N VAL A 9 19.29 64.62 43.91
CA VAL A 9 19.68 64.90 42.51
C VAL A 9 20.70 63.86 42.01
N ILE A 10 20.17 62.85 41.31
CA ILE A 10 20.68 62.17 40.10
C ILE A 10 22.21 61.90 40.03
N MET A 11 22.62 60.68 40.37
CA MET A 11 23.84 60.07 39.81
C MET A 11 23.48 59.47 38.45
N VAL A 12 24.04 60.04 37.38
CA VAL A 12 24.16 59.36 36.08
C VAL A 12 25.27 58.33 36.23
N SER A 13 24.92 57.08 36.52
CA SER A 13 25.82 55.95 36.33
C SER A 13 25.77 55.56 34.85
N PHE A 14 26.84 55.81 34.12
CA PHE A 14 27.09 55.14 32.84
C PHE A 14 27.20 53.64 33.13
N ALA A 15 26.15 52.89 32.85
CA ALA A 15 26.24 51.45 32.65
C ALA A 15 26.81 51.24 31.24
N MET A 16 28.13 51.10 31.12
CA MET A 16 28.73 50.45 29.95
C MET A 16 28.24 49.00 29.96
N GLN A 17 27.54 48.59 28.91
CA GLN A 17 27.35 47.17 28.62
C GLN A 17 28.74 46.53 28.51
N ALA A 18 28.96 45.45 29.28
CA ALA A 18 30.18 44.66 29.19
C ALA A 18 30.29 44.09 27.76
N LEU A 19 31.40 44.37 27.08
CA LEU A 19 31.71 43.80 25.78
C LEU A 19 31.94 42.29 25.96
N ALA A 20 31.42 41.46 25.06
CA ALA A 20 31.41 40.00 25.16
C ALA A 20 32.73 39.30 24.74
N TYR A 21 33.86 40.02 24.82
CA TYR A 21 35.22 39.60 24.44
C TYR A 21 36.26 40.24 25.37
N ASP A 22 37.42 39.62 25.53
CA ASP A 22 38.49 40.14 26.42
C ASP A 22 39.40 41.15 25.72
N PHE A 23 39.75 40.90 24.45
CA PHE A 23 40.60 41.80 23.69
C PHE A 23 40.38 41.73 22.18
N GLN A 24 40.89 42.74 21.48
CA GLN A 24 40.89 42.84 20.03
C GLN A 24 42.33 42.78 19.50
N SER A 25 42.55 42.06 18.41
CA SER A 25 43.81 42.11 17.64
C SER A 25 43.50 42.22 16.16
N GLY A 26 43.95 43.31 15.53
CA GLY A 26 43.50 43.68 14.18
C GLY A 26 41.99 43.93 14.15
N ASN A 27 41.29 43.25 13.25
CA ASN A 27 39.82 43.32 13.14
C ASN A 27 39.08 42.15 13.82
N LEU A 28 39.80 41.32 14.58
CA LEU A 28 39.28 40.12 15.20
C LEU A 28 39.15 40.29 16.72
N LEU A 29 38.12 39.66 17.29
CA LEU A 29 37.77 39.71 18.70
C LEU A 29 38.09 38.36 19.37
N TYR A 30 38.65 38.40 20.57
CA TYR A 30 39.16 37.21 21.26
C TYR A 30 38.75 37.18 22.74
N THR A 31 38.50 35.97 23.24
CA THR A 31 38.24 35.66 24.66
C THR A 31 39.34 34.73 25.15
N ILE A 32 39.96 35.05 26.29
CA ILE A 32 40.95 34.23 26.96
C ILE A 32 40.24 33.05 27.62
N ILE A 33 40.57 31.84 27.17
CA ILE A 33 40.01 30.59 27.72
C ILE A 33 40.85 30.10 28.90
N SER A 34 42.17 30.26 28.81
CA SER A 34 43.12 29.87 29.85
C SER A 34 44.33 30.79 29.84
N THR A 35 44.90 31.05 31.01
CA THR A 35 46.18 31.76 31.17
C THR A 35 47.34 30.82 31.46
N ASP A 36 47.09 29.53 31.71
CA ASP A 36 48.11 28.49 31.91
C ASP A 36 47.58 27.09 31.50
N PRO A 37 47.98 26.55 30.32
CA PRO A 37 48.72 27.26 29.28
C PRO A 37 47.88 28.40 28.66
N PRO A 38 48.49 29.50 28.18
CA PRO A 38 47.76 30.61 27.56
C PRO A 38 47.02 30.21 26.27
N CYS A 39 45.70 30.28 26.26
CA CYS A 39 44.85 29.93 25.11
C CYS A 39 43.67 30.89 24.94
N VAL A 40 43.22 31.08 23.69
CA VAL A 40 42.12 31.96 23.31
C VAL A 40 41.09 31.29 22.39
N CYS A 41 39.87 31.83 22.44
CA CYS A 41 38.77 31.58 21.51
C CYS A 41 38.63 32.79 20.58
N LEU A 42 38.37 32.56 19.31
CA LEU A 42 37.99 33.60 18.35
C LEU A 42 36.49 33.87 18.45
N ASP A 43 36.10 35.07 18.90
CA ASP A 43 34.71 35.48 19.05
C ASP A 43 34.07 35.95 17.74
N GLY A 44 34.88 36.39 16.77
CA GLY A 44 34.41 36.89 15.48
C GLY A 44 35.12 38.16 15.04
N HIS A 45 34.39 39.00 14.30
CA HIS A 45 34.85 40.29 13.78
C HIS A 45 34.22 41.46 14.56
N ILE A 46 34.81 42.65 14.45
CA ILE A 46 34.28 43.88 15.07
C ILE A 46 32.84 44.17 14.58
N ASP A 47 31.94 44.47 15.53
CA ASP A 47 30.55 44.88 15.28
C ASP A 47 30.46 46.11 14.36
N GLY A 48 29.55 46.06 13.37
CA GLY A 48 29.27 47.17 12.45
C GLY A 48 30.21 47.28 11.25
N GLN A 49 31.20 46.39 11.11
CA GLN A 49 31.97 46.19 9.89
C GLN A 49 31.76 44.78 9.34
N ALA A 50 31.30 44.65 8.10
CA ALA A 50 31.25 43.36 7.45
C ALA A 50 32.69 42.84 7.27
N ALA A 51 32.98 41.62 7.75
CA ALA A 51 34.24 40.96 7.47
C ALA A 51 34.42 40.83 5.94
N GLN A 52 35.60 41.18 5.43
CA GLN A 52 35.86 41.29 3.98
C GLN A 52 37.15 40.59 3.58
N GLY A 53 37.17 40.01 2.37
CA GLY A 53 38.36 39.45 1.75
C GLY A 53 38.76 38.06 2.27
N GLU A 54 40.06 37.78 2.28
CA GLU A 54 40.65 36.54 2.79
C GLU A 54 40.63 36.51 4.33
N LEU A 55 40.32 35.36 4.93
CA LEU A 55 40.33 35.17 6.38
C LEU A 55 41.44 34.20 6.79
N VAL A 56 42.54 34.77 7.30
CA VAL A 56 43.65 34.01 7.87
C VAL A 56 43.57 34.09 9.38
N ILE A 57 43.26 32.96 10.04
CA ILE A 57 43.22 32.87 11.50
C ILE A 57 44.64 32.56 12.00
N PRO A 58 45.23 33.40 12.88
CA PRO A 58 46.58 33.16 13.38
C PRO A 58 46.63 32.04 14.42
N ALA A 59 47.70 31.24 14.41
CA ALA A 59 47.92 30.19 15.40
C ALA A 59 48.24 30.75 16.82
N LEU A 60 48.90 31.91 16.88
CA LEU A 60 49.24 32.61 18.11
C LEU A 60 48.78 34.07 18.01
N VAL A 61 48.20 34.59 19.09
CA VAL A 61 47.82 36.00 19.20
C VAL A 61 48.47 36.60 20.44
N GLU A 62 49.23 37.68 20.26
CA GLU A 62 49.87 38.39 21.37
C GLU A 62 48.86 39.34 22.04
N TYR A 63 48.75 39.25 23.37
CA TYR A 63 48.04 40.23 24.18
C TYR A 63 48.81 40.48 25.48
N GLN A 64 49.13 41.76 25.74
CA GLN A 64 49.89 42.20 26.93
C GLN A 64 51.23 41.45 27.13
N GLY A 65 51.94 41.12 26.05
CA GLY A 65 53.23 40.42 26.09
C GLY A 65 53.14 38.90 26.34
N VAL A 66 51.94 38.33 26.33
CA VAL A 66 51.70 36.88 26.39
C VAL A 66 51.16 36.41 25.04
N ASN A 67 51.74 35.34 24.49
CA ASN A 67 51.23 34.69 23.28
C ASN A 67 50.20 33.64 23.67
N TYR A 68 48.96 33.84 23.22
CA TYR A 68 47.87 32.90 23.43
C TYR A 68 47.69 32.03 22.18
N GLU A 69 47.59 30.71 22.40
CA GLU A 69 47.32 29.75 21.33
C GLU A 69 45.84 29.75 20.94
N MET A 70 45.55 29.75 19.64
CA MET A 70 44.19 29.68 19.10
C MET A 70 43.64 28.27 19.24
N LYS A 71 42.60 28.07 20.07
CA LYS A 71 42.03 26.73 20.33
C LYS A 71 40.66 26.50 19.72
N SER A 72 39.83 27.52 19.59
CA SER A 72 38.48 27.36 19.10
C SER A 72 37.91 28.61 18.44
N ILE A 73 36.86 28.41 17.64
CA ILE A 73 36.06 29.47 17.04
C ILE A 73 34.69 29.44 17.69
N LYS A 74 34.20 30.58 18.16
CA LYS A 74 32.95 30.68 18.88
C LYS A 74 31.75 30.45 17.96
N LYS A 75 30.62 30.13 18.59
CA LYS A 75 29.30 30.14 17.96
C LYS A 75 29.07 31.45 17.22
N GLU A 76 28.59 31.35 15.98
CA GLU A 76 28.18 32.47 15.10
C GLU A 76 29.27 33.52 14.82
N ALA A 77 30.56 33.21 15.05
CA ALA A 77 31.68 34.16 14.96
C ALA A 77 31.74 34.95 13.64
N PHE A 78 31.37 34.31 12.52
CA PHE A 78 31.30 34.89 11.19
C PHE A 78 29.98 34.59 10.48
N TRP A 79 28.89 34.40 11.22
CA TRP A 79 27.59 34.09 10.62
C TRP A 79 27.18 35.15 9.56
N ASN A 80 26.78 34.67 8.39
CA ASN A 80 26.30 35.46 7.26
C ASN A 80 27.31 36.52 6.75
N CYS A 81 28.62 36.27 6.91
CA CYS A 81 29.67 37.16 6.41
C CYS A 81 29.99 36.90 4.92
N SER A 82 29.08 37.28 4.04
CA SER A 82 29.24 37.14 2.57
C SER A 82 30.37 38.02 1.97
N GLY A 83 30.88 39.00 2.71
CA GLY A 83 32.02 39.82 2.30
C GLY A 83 33.36 39.08 2.34
N LEU A 84 33.45 37.94 3.04
CA LEU A 84 34.62 37.08 3.05
C LEU A 84 34.70 36.36 1.70
N THR A 85 35.60 36.81 0.82
CA THR A 85 35.68 36.42 -0.60
C THR A 85 36.97 35.69 -0.98
N GLY A 86 37.86 35.45 -0.02
CA GLY A 86 39.12 34.74 -0.22
C GLY A 86 39.11 33.31 0.32
N GLU A 87 40.30 32.73 0.45
CA GLU A 87 40.48 31.43 1.13
C GLU A 87 40.28 31.58 2.64
N LEU A 88 39.85 30.49 3.28
CA LEU A 88 39.78 30.36 4.74
C LEU A 88 40.98 29.53 5.21
N VAL A 89 41.87 30.15 5.98
CA VAL A 89 43.07 29.49 6.53
C VAL A 89 42.89 29.29 8.03
N LEU A 90 42.76 28.03 8.44
CA LEU A 90 42.63 27.59 9.83
C LEU A 90 43.98 27.07 10.37
N PRO A 91 44.44 27.51 11.56
CA PRO A 91 45.66 26.99 12.16
C PRO A 91 45.46 25.60 12.77
N GLU A 92 46.53 24.78 12.74
CA GLU A 92 46.54 23.40 13.27
C GLU A 92 46.29 23.28 14.79
N SER A 93 46.27 24.39 15.53
CA SER A 93 45.99 24.42 16.96
C SER A 93 44.49 24.39 17.30
N ILE A 94 43.60 24.60 16.32
CA ILE A 94 42.15 24.62 16.53
C ILE A 94 41.61 23.21 16.73
N THR A 95 41.01 22.99 17.89
CA THR A 95 40.37 21.71 18.25
C THR A 95 38.86 21.73 18.06
N GLU A 96 38.24 22.92 17.94
CA GLU A 96 36.78 23.06 17.84
C GLU A 96 36.34 24.26 16.97
N ILE A 97 35.33 24.02 16.11
CA ILE A 97 34.60 25.06 15.38
C ILE A 97 33.17 25.10 15.90
N GLY A 98 32.76 26.27 16.40
CA GLY A 98 31.46 26.51 17.02
C GLY A 98 30.27 26.36 16.08
N GLU A 99 29.07 26.25 16.68
CA GLU A 99 27.81 26.24 15.96
C GLU A 99 27.70 27.46 15.04
N MET A 100 27.28 27.27 13.79
CA MET A 100 27.04 28.38 12.86
C MET A 100 28.25 29.31 12.64
N ALA A 101 29.46 28.89 13.02
CA ALA A 101 30.63 29.77 13.08
C ALA A 101 30.92 30.48 11.75
N PHE A 102 30.73 29.79 10.62
CA PHE A 102 30.88 30.33 9.27
C PHE A 102 29.59 30.16 8.44
N GLY A 103 28.46 29.82 9.05
CA GLY A 103 27.24 29.59 8.30
C GLY A 103 26.85 30.82 7.48
N ARG A 104 26.40 30.61 6.24
CA ARG A 104 26.09 31.63 5.22
C ARG A 104 27.24 32.53 4.80
N CYS A 105 28.50 32.11 5.01
CA CYS A 105 29.66 32.73 4.37
C CYS A 105 29.78 32.28 2.91
N THR A 106 28.85 32.71 2.06
CA THR A 106 28.75 32.28 0.66
C THR A 106 29.89 32.77 -0.23
N GLY A 107 30.68 33.74 0.22
CA GLY A 107 31.75 34.36 -0.57
C GLY A 107 33.07 33.59 -0.58
N PHE A 108 33.32 32.69 0.38
CA PHE A 108 34.60 31.96 0.47
C PHE A 108 34.91 31.22 -0.82
N VAL A 109 36.19 31.12 -1.17
CA VAL A 109 36.66 30.38 -2.36
C VAL A 109 37.80 29.43 -2.02
N GLY A 110 38.16 28.55 -2.96
CA GLY A 110 39.32 27.65 -2.81
C GLY A 110 39.02 26.37 -2.01
N GLU A 111 40.06 25.65 -1.62
CA GLU A 111 39.94 24.41 -0.83
C GLU A 111 39.76 24.74 0.67
N LEU A 112 38.81 24.07 1.34
CA LEU A 112 38.70 24.11 2.80
C LEU A 112 39.63 23.06 3.42
N ARG A 113 40.66 23.50 4.16
CA ARG A 113 41.57 22.62 4.90
C ARG A 113 41.23 22.64 6.38
N LEU A 114 40.63 21.55 6.86
CA LEU A 114 40.32 21.38 8.27
C LEU A 114 41.58 20.96 9.06
N PRO A 115 41.85 21.58 10.23
CA PRO A 115 42.97 21.23 11.11
C PRO A 115 42.98 19.75 11.54
N GLN A 116 44.16 19.13 11.62
CA GLN A 116 44.30 17.73 12.06
C GLN A 116 44.14 17.54 13.57
N SER A 117 44.04 18.62 14.35
CA SER A 117 43.71 18.57 15.78
C SER A 117 42.20 18.73 16.05
N LEU A 118 41.41 18.98 15.01
CA LEU A 118 39.97 19.23 15.13
C LEU A 118 39.25 17.97 15.61
N THR A 119 38.58 18.03 16.76
CA THR A 119 37.86 16.87 17.30
C THR A 119 36.39 16.87 16.95
N LYS A 120 35.81 18.05 16.69
CA LYS A 120 34.38 18.22 16.37
C LYS A 120 34.16 19.34 15.35
N VAL A 121 33.21 19.12 14.44
CA VAL A 121 32.59 20.16 13.62
C VAL A 121 31.14 20.28 14.04
N LYS A 122 30.76 21.40 14.67
CA LYS A 122 29.41 21.56 15.24
C LYS A 122 28.34 21.86 14.19
N TYR A 123 27.09 21.73 14.62
CA TYR A 123 25.89 22.07 13.85
C TYR A 123 26.01 23.41 13.10
N GLY A 124 25.72 23.38 11.80
CA GLY A 124 25.72 24.53 10.90
C GLY A 124 27.04 25.28 10.74
N ALA A 125 28.17 24.74 11.23
CA ALA A 125 29.47 25.40 11.23
C ALA A 125 29.84 26.02 9.87
N PHE A 126 29.50 25.37 8.76
CA PHE A 126 29.72 25.82 7.38
C PHE A 126 28.44 25.80 6.54
N PHE A 127 27.26 25.87 7.14
CA PHE A 127 25.98 25.86 6.42
C PHE A 127 25.96 26.88 5.25
N GLU A 128 25.54 26.49 4.04
CA GLU A 128 25.47 27.33 2.84
C GLU A 128 26.80 28.02 2.42
N CYS A 129 27.96 27.44 2.78
CA CYS A 129 29.28 27.91 2.31
C CYS A 129 29.61 27.40 0.91
N ASN A 130 28.91 27.91 -0.11
CA ASN A 130 28.87 27.31 -1.44
C ASN A 130 30.12 27.52 -2.31
N GLY A 131 30.97 28.50 -1.99
CA GLY A 131 32.10 28.84 -2.84
C GLY A 131 33.37 28.02 -2.60
N PHE A 132 33.42 27.20 -1.54
CA PHE A 132 34.50 26.22 -1.37
C PHE A 132 34.50 25.20 -2.50
N THR A 133 35.66 24.69 -2.89
CA THR A 133 35.81 23.77 -4.03
C THR A 133 36.69 22.58 -3.67
N GLY A 134 36.72 21.58 -4.55
CA GLY A 134 37.64 20.45 -4.43
C GLY A 134 37.17 19.39 -3.43
N THR A 135 38.13 18.76 -2.76
CA THR A 135 37.88 17.64 -1.84
C THR A 135 37.72 18.14 -0.41
N LEU A 136 36.58 17.84 0.21
CA LEU A 136 36.41 17.98 1.66
C LEU A 136 36.96 16.73 2.35
N THR A 137 38.07 16.90 3.07
CA THR A 137 38.67 15.83 3.88
C THR A 137 38.38 16.10 5.35
N ILE A 138 37.66 15.19 5.98
CA ILE A 138 37.40 15.24 7.43
C ILE A 138 38.62 14.67 8.17
N PRO A 139 39.19 15.37 9.18
CA PRO A 139 40.40 14.95 9.88
C PRO A 139 40.25 13.66 10.70
N ASP A 140 41.32 12.87 10.83
CA ASP A 140 41.35 11.60 11.59
C ASP A 140 41.03 11.77 13.09
N SER A 141 41.14 12.97 13.65
CA SER A 141 40.78 13.28 15.03
C SER A 141 39.27 13.46 15.24
N VAL A 142 38.47 13.59 14.18
CA VAL A 142 37.02 13.80 14.26
C VAL A 142 36.30 12.47 14.42
N ASN A 143 35.62 12.29 15.55
CA ASN A 143 34.76 11.13 15.81
C ASN A 143 33.27 11.41 15.56
N GLU A 144 32.86 12.67 15.52
CA GLU A 144 31.48 13.10 15.33
C GLU A 144 31.39 14.38 14.47
N LEU A 145 30.52 14.35 13.47
CA LEU A 145 30.23 15.47 12.59
C LEU A 145 28.82 16.00 12.80
N GLY A 146 28.65 17.32 12.87
CA GLY A 146 27.33 17.93 12.97
C GLY A 146 26.59 17.53 14.24
N ASP A 147 27.32 17.46 15.36
CA ASP A 147 26.80 17.13 16.69
C ASP A 147 25.53 17.98 16.98
N THR A 148 24.49 17.30 17.45
CA THR A 148 23.22 17.88 17.90
C THR A 148 22.86 17.23 19.24
N ASP A 149 23.63 17.51 20.28
CA ASP A 149 23.25 17.14 21.66
C ASP A 149 21.90 17.76 22.09
N ASP A 150 21.46 18.84 21.43
CA ASP A 150 20.23 19.56 21.79
C ASP A 150 19.09 19.34 20.78
N MET A 151 18.23 18.37 21.11
CA MET A 151 16.87 18.19 20.57
C MET A 151 15.91 19.33 21.01
N TYR A 152 16.41 20.55 21.28
CA TYR A 152 15.67 21.62 21.97
C TYR A 152 15.32 22.85 21.11
N TYR A 153 15.62 22.84 19.81
CA TYR A 153 15.29 23.94 18.89
C TYR A 153 14.18 23.57 17.89
N PHE A 154 13.03 23.08 18.37
CA PHE A 154 11.85 22.88 17.51
C PHE A 154 10.74 23.87 17.86
N ASN A 155 10.81 25.05 17.25
CA ASN A 155 9.61 25.78 16.87
C ASN A 155 9.67 26.27 15.40
N TYR A 156 10.73 25.91 14.66
CA TYR A 156 10.88 26.19 13.25
C TYR A 156 11.56 25.00 12.58
N SER A 157 10.95 24.51 11.49
CA SER A 157 11.32 23.35 10.68
C SER A 157 12.64 23.50 9.90
N VAL A 158 13.69 24.05 10.50
CA VAL A 158 14.94 24.40 9.78
C VAL A 158 16.13 23.71 10.41
N TYR A 159 16.60 22.67 9.73
CA TYR A 159 17.87 21.99 10.02
C TYR A 159 19.03 22.76 9.41
N PHE A 160 20.16 22.75 10.09
CA PHE A 160 21.40 23.36 9.64
C PHE A 160 22.53 22.36 9.84
N GLY A 161 22.63 21.38 8.93
CA GLY A 161 23.75 20.44 8.97
C GLY A 161 25.10 21.15 8.88
N ALA A 162 26.15 20.57 9.47
CA ALA A 162 27.48 21.18 9.55
C ALA A 162 28.00 21.71 8.21
N PHE A 163 27.73 21.01 7.12
CA PHE A 163 28.08 21.38 5.74
C PHE A 163 26.86 21.43 4.83
N MET A 164 25.63 21.51 5.37
CA MET A 164 24.42 21.53 4.55
C MET A 164 24.49 22.67 3.54
N GLY A 165 24.15 22.38 2.28
CA GLY A 165 24.13 23.33 1.20
C GLY A 165 25.49 23.60 0.54
N CYS A 166 26.62 23.12 1.09
CA CYS A 166 27.98 23.33 0.58
C CYS A 166 28.25 22.67 -0.78
N SER A 167 27.58 23.16 -1.82
CA SER A 167 27.51 22.57 -3.14
C SER A 167 28.78 22.76 -3.96
N GLY A 168 29.81 23.46 -3.49
CA GLY A 168 31.04 23.61 -4.28
C GLY A 168 32.04 22.45 -4.14
N PHE A 169 31.92 21.62 -3.09
CA PHE A 169 32.73 20.41 -2.94
C PHE A 169 32.34 19.34 -3.97
N ASN A 170 33.32 18.66 -4.55
CA ASN A 170 33.11 17.62 -5.55
C ASN A 170 33.49 16.21 -5.08
N ARG A 171 34.15 16.09 -3.93
CA ARG A 171 34.56 14.83 -3.33
C ARG A 171 34.54 14.94 -1.81
N LEU A 172 34.11 13.88 -1.14
CA LEU A 172 34.11 13.75 0.31
C LEU A 172 35.05 12.60 0.72
N VAL A 173 35.85 12.81 1.77
CA VAL A 173 36.67 11.78 2.40
C VAL A 173 36.38 11.79 3.90
N LEU A 174 35.90 10.65 4.41
CA LEU A 174 35.57 10.43 5.82
C LEU A 174 36.69 9.59 6.49
N PRO A 175 37.05 9.88 7.75
CA PRO A 175 38.10 9.14 8.47
C PRO A 175 37.54 7.86 9.13
N GLU A 176 38.41 6.87 9.34
CA GLU A 176 38.06 5.59 10.00
C GLU A 176 37.68 5.76 11.50
N SER A 177 38.07 6.87 12.11
CA SER A 177 37.73 7.23 13.48
C SER A 177 36.29 7.73 13.65
N LEU A 178 35.61 8.08 12.55
CA LEU A 178 34.27 8.61 12.58
C LEU A 178 33.28 7.57 13.13
N ARG A 179 32.42 8.00 14.06
CA ARG A 179 31.38 7.19 14.69
C ARG A 179 29.98 7.72 14.41
N VAL A 180 29.83 9.03 14.23
CA VAL A 180 28.51 9.65 14.03
C VAL A 180 28.56 10.67 12.89
N ILE A 181 27.63 10.53 11.95
CA ILE A 181 27.27 11.57 10.98
C ILE A 181 25.95 12.20 11.45
N GLY A 182 26.01 13.50 11.75
CA GLY A 182 24.92 14.27 12.33
C GLY A 182 23.77 14.56 11.37
N VAL A 183 22.71 15.14 11.94
CA VAL A 183 21.49 15.50 11.22
C VAL A 183 21.82 16.41 10.05
N ALA A 184 21.30 16.08 8.87
CA ALA A 184 21.44 16.88 7.65
C ALA A 184 22.89 17.26 7.27
N CYS A 185 23.90 16.58 7.83
CA CYS A 185 25.29 17.05 7.85
C CYS A 185 25.82 17.52 6.50
N PHE A 186 25.51 16.79 5.42
CA PHE A 186 25.89 17.10 4.05
C PHE A 186 24.67 17.27 3.13
N ALA A 187 23.48 17.48 3.67
CA ALA A 187 22.29 17.66 2.86
C ALA A 187 22.46 18.81 1.87
N ASP A 188 21.90 18.68 0.67
CA ASP A 188 21.98 19.68 -0.40
C ASP A 188 23.41 20.02 -0.86
N CYS A 189 24.40 19.16 -0.59
CA CYS A 189 25.73 19.23 -1.19
C CYS A 189 25.72 18.64 -2.61
N THR A 190 25.03 19.32 -3.52
CA THR A 190 24.61 18.77 -4.82
C THR A 190 25.73 18.34 -5.77
N ASN A 191 26.93 18.89 -5.65
CA ASN A 191 28.07 18.52 -6.50
C ASN A 191 28.98 17.42 -5.91
N LEU A 192 28.72 16.95 -4.69
CA LEU A 192 29.47 15.81 -4.14
C LEU A 192 29.27 14.59 -5.05
N ALA A 193 30.39 14.03 -5.51
CA ALA A 193 30.38 12.97 -6.50
C ALA A 193 31.43 11.88 -6.25
N GLY A 194 31.32 10.80 -7.03
CA GLY A 194 32.17 9.63 -6.92
C GLY A 194 31.65 8.61 -5.89
N GLN A 195 32.49 7.68 -5.47
CA GLN A 195 32.09 6.67 -4.50
C GLN A 195 32.08 7.26 -3.09
N LEU A 196 30.97 7.08 -2.37
CA LEU A 196 30.88 7.33 -0.94
C LEU A 196 31.34 6.08 -0.18
N VAL A 197 32.42 6.21 0.60
CA VAL A 197 32.91 5.13 1.47
C VAL A 197 32.57 5.50 2.91
N LEU A 198 31.71 4.69 3.53
CA LEU A 198 31.36 4.83 4.94
C LEU A 198 32.37 4.04 5.80
N PRO A 199 32.92 4.62 6.89
CA PRO A 199 33.87 3.94 7.77
C PRO A 199 33.30 2.66 8.41
N GLU A 200 34.12 1.62 8.57
CA GLU A 200 33.67 0.33 9.13
C GLU A 200 33.22 0.42 10.60
N GLY A 201 33.73 1.41 11.34
CA GLY A 201 33.38 1.65 12.74
C GLY A 201 32.21 2.62 12.93
N LEU A 202 31.53 3.06 11.86
CA LEU A 202 30.48 4.07 11.93
C LEU A 202 29.24 3.53 12.67
N GLU A 203 28.83 4.18 13.74
CA GLU A 203 27.74 3.71 14.60
C GLU A 203 26.38 4.28 14.18
N LYS A 204 26.34 5.55 13.77
CA LYS A 204 25.09 6.26 13.45
C LYS A 204 25.20 7.14 12.22
N ILE A 205 24.18 7.06 11.38
CA ILE A 205 23.92 7.99 10.28
C ILE A 205 22.55 8.60 10.55
N LYS A 206 22.55 9.84 11.07
CA LYS A 206 21.30 10.52 11.43
C LYS A 206 20.54 10.95 10.17
N TYR A 207 19.25 11.21 10.35
CA TYR A 207 18.34 11.58 9.26
C TYR A 207 18.82 12.79 8.47
N GLY A 208 18.53 12.75 7.17
CA GLY A 208 18.90 13.75 6.19
C GLY A 208 20.40 13.89 5.90
N ALA A 209 21.29 13.09 6.51
CA ALA A 209 22.74 13.29 6.44
C ALA A 209 23.29 13.55 5.03
N PHE A 210 22.70 12.93 4.00
CA PHE A 210 23.09 13.05 2.60
C PHE A 210 21.92 13.38 1.66
N THR A 211 20.81 13.96 2.16
CA THR A 211 19.67 14.35 1.30
C THR A 211 20.14 15.16 0.10
N ASN A 212 19.61 14.87 -1.09
CA ASN A 212 19.89 15.56 -2.35
C ASN A 212 21.38 15.53 -2.80
N CYS A 213 22.18 14.58 -2.29
CA CYS A 213 23.55 14.34 -2.77
C CYS A 213 23.57 13.41 -4.00
N GLY A 214 22.95 13.84 -5.10
CA GLY A 214 22.71 13.01 -6.29
C GLY A 214 23.96 12.60 -7.08
N GLY A 215 25.10 13.25 -6.87
CA GLY A 215 26.34 13.00 -7.63
C GLY A 215 27.10 11.75 -7.19
N PHE A 216 26.80 11.16 -6.03
CA PHE A 216 27.44 9.91 -5.60
C PHE A 216 27.10 8.75 -6.54
N MET A 217 28.08 7.88 -6.82
CA MET A 217 27.98 6.80 -7.79
C MET A 217 28.49 5.47 -7.23
N GLY A 218 28.13 4.37 -7.89
CA GLY A 218 28.65 3.05 -7.58
C GLY A 218 27.82 2.32 -6.52
N GLU A 219 28.48 1.68 -5.57
CA GLU A 219 27.84 0.92 -4.50
C GLU A 219 27.82 1.71 -3.19
N LEU A 220 26.65 1.74 -2.53
CA LEU A 220 26.52 2.18 -1.15
C LEU A 220 26.45 0.93 -0.25
N VAL A 221 27.47 0.77 0.60
CA VAL A 221 27.52 -0.27 1.63
C VAL A 221 27.25 0.36 2.98
N ILE A 222 26.19 -0.08 3.67
CA ILE A 222 25.93 0.27 5.06
C ILE A 222 26.81 -0.64 5.96
N PRO A 223 27.70 -0.09 6.80
CA PRO A 223 28.57 -0.89 7.68
C PRO A 223 27.80 -1.73 8.71
N ASP A 224 28.37 -2.87 9.12
CA ASP A 224 27.80 -3.77 10.14
C ASP A 224 27.69 -3.15 11.54
N SER A 225 28.44 -2.07 11.80
CA SER A 225 28.34 -1.28 13.03
C SER A 225 27.10 -0.39 13.09
N VAL A 226 26.44 -0.14 11.96
CA VAL A 226 25.21 0.65 11.88
C VAL A 226 24.00 -0.25 12.12
N THR A 227 23.28 -0.04 13.22
CA THR A 227 22.05 -0.78 13.54
C THR A 227 20.78 -0.06 13.11
N GLU A 228 20.85 1.26 12.89
CA GLU A 228 19.70 2.10 12.52
C GLU A 228 20.16 3.19 11.55
N ILE A 229 19.35 3.45 10.52
CA ILE A 229 19.59 4.53 9.55
C ILE A 229 18.42 5.50 9.63
N GLY A 230 18.71 6.79 9.79
CA GLY A 230 17.72 7.85 9.65
C GLY A 230 16.79 8.03 10.85
N LEU A 231 15.61 8.61 10.58
CA LEU A 231 14.60 8.91 11.58
C LEU A 231 13.70 7.68 11.76
N THR A 232 13.46 7.32 13.01
CA THR A 232 12.65 6.14 13.39
C THR A 232 11.36 6.51 14.10
N ASP A 233 11.19 7.78 14.47
CA ASP A 233 10.00 8.28 15.16
C ASP A 233 9.09 9.00 14.17
N ASN A 234 7.77 8.83 14.34
CA ASN A 234 6.69 9.50 13.59
C ASN A 234 6.60 11.00 13.93
N ASP A 235 7.70 11.73 13.74
CA ASP A 235 7.67 13.18 13.79
C ASP A 235 7.01 13.69 12.49
N TYR A 236 5.72 14.02 12.61
CA TYR A 236 4.77 14.29 11.51
C TYR A 236 5.20 15.38 10.50
N TYR A 237 6.31 16.05 10.74
CA TYR A 237 6.80 17.17 9.93
C TYR A 237 8.01 16.83 9.05
N LEU A 238 8.51 15.58 9.07
CA LEU A 238 9.85 15.25 8.56
C LEU A 238 9.90 14.24 7.39
N TYR A 239 8.77 13.98 6.75
CA TYR A 239 8.67 13.02 5.64
C TYR A 239 9.54 13.37 4.42
N ASP A 240 9.97 14.63 4.29
CA ASP A 240 10.73 15.14 3.15
C ASP A 240 12.26 15.15 3.35
N TYR A 241 12.80 14.50 4.39
CA TYR A 241 14.24 14.61 4.73
C TYR A 241 14.92 13.28 5.13
N GLY A 242 14.84 12.28 4.24
CA GLY A 242 15.44 10.96 4.44
C GLY A 242 16.97 10.93 4.25
N THR A 243 17.68 10.04 4.97
CA THR A 243 19.15 10.00 5.06
C THR A 243 19.89 10.05 3.73
N PHE A 244 19.45 9.26 2.73
CA PHE A 244 19.99 9.23 1.37
C PHE A 244 18.89 9.53 0.33
N MET A 245 17.88 10.33 0.71
CA MET A 245 16.83 10.74 -0.21
C MET A 245 17.45 11.46 -1.42
N ASN A 246 16.97 11.14 -2.63
CA ASN A 246 17.45 11.70 -3.89
C ASN A 246 18.95 11.52 -4.18
N CYS A 247 19.62 10.57 -3.52
CA CYS A 247 20.96 10.09 -3.89
C CYS A 247 20.92 9.18 -5.13
N THR A 248 20.48 9.75 -6.25
CA THR A 248 20.05 9.01 -7.44
C THR A 248 21.15 8.27 -8.19
N GLY A 249 22.43 8.63 -8.03
CA GLY A 249 23.53 8.05 -8.80
C GLY A 249 24.06 6.69 -8.32
N PHE A 250 23.65 6.21 -7.14
CA PHE A 250 24.03 4.87 -6.67
C PHE A 250 23.39 3.78 -7.54
N THR A 251 24.18 2.78 -7.89
CA THR A 251 23.78 1.64 -8.74
C THR A 251 23.47 0.36 -7.95
N ARG A 252 23.96 0.27 -6.71
CA ARG A 252 23.75 -0.88 -5.82
C ARG A 252 23.66 -0.41 -4.37
N LEU A 253 22.72 -0.99 -3.64
CA LEU A 253 22.56 -0.82 -2.20
C LEU A 253 22.90 -2.14 -1.51
N VAL A 254 23.75 -2.10 -0.49
CA VAL A 254 24.03 -3.23 0.40
C VAL A 254 23.71 -2.81 1.83
N LEU A 255 22.63 -3.37 2.37
CA LEU A 255 22.22 -3.17 3.76
C LEU A 255 22.95 -4.18 4.66
N SER A 256 23.30 -3.76 5.88
CA SER A 256 24.05 -4.59 6.82
C SER A 256 23.17 -5.63 7.52
N GLU A 257 23.76 -6.76 7.89
CA GLU A 257 23.09 -7.85 8.65
C GLU A 257 22.89 -7.51 10.14
N SER A 258 23.35 -6.33 10.57
CA SER A 258 23.07 -5.77 11.90
C SER A 258 21.87 -4.81 11.87
N LEU A 259 21.48 -4.31 10.69
CA LEU A 259 20.47 -3.27 10.54
C LEU A 259 19.12 -3.75 11.08
N ARG A 260 18.52 -2.99 11.99
CA ARG A 260 17.22 -3.28 12.62
C ARG A 260 16.10 -2.48 12.00
N ILE A 261 16.37 -1.25 11.55
CA ILE A 261 15.37 -0.34 11.01
C ILE A 261 15.91 0.31 9.74
N VAL A 262 15.09 0.32 8.69
CA VAL A 262 15.27 1.21 7.53
C VAL A 262 14.42 2.43 7.78
N GLY A 263 15.02 3.58 8.12
CA GLY A 263 14.30 4.76 8.58
C GLY A 263 13.59 5.55 7.49
N ILE A 264 12.80 6.54 7.94
CA ILE A 264 11.85 7.30 7.12
C ILE A 264 12.53 7.92 5.90
N SER A 265 11.94 7.68 4.73
CA SER A 265 12.36 8.21 3.43
C SER A 265 13.83 7.96 3.05
N SER A 266 14.54 7.05 3.75
CA SER A 266 16.01 6.96 3.71
C SER A 266 16.57 6.73 2.32
N PHE A 267 15.87 6.00 1.46
CA PHE A 267 16.28 5.65 0.11
C PHE A 267 15.24 6.10 -0.93
N SER A 268 14.43 7.11 -0.60
CA SER A 268 13.41 7.65 -1.51
C SER A 268 14.00 8.28 -2.78
N GLY A 269 13.34 8.07 -3.92
CA GLY A 269 13.68 8.65 -5.23
C GLY A 269 14.84 7.97 -5.95
N TRP A 270 15.20 6.73 -5.59
CA TRP A 270 16.34 6.02 -6.16
C TRP A 270 16.01 5.42 -7.55
N ASN A 271 16.74 5.85 -8.60
CA ASN A 271 16.34 5.62 -10.01
C ASN A 271 17.40 4.98 -10.94
N GLN A 272 18.62 4.68 -10.46
CA GLN A 272 19.72 4.15 -11.30
C GLN A 272 20.15 2.73 -10.90
N GLN A 273 19.46 2.12 -9.94
CA GLN A 273 19.79 0.80 -9.45
C GLN A 273 19.52 -0.25 -10.52
N ALA A 274 20.08 -1.45 -10.35
CA ALA A 274 19.77 -2.59 -11.18
C ALA A 274 19.68 -3.86 -10.33
N GLY A 275 18.69 -4.69 -10.64
CA GLY A 275 18.50 -5.98 -9.96
C GLY A 275 17.66 -5.90 -8.69
N ALA A 276 17.80 -6.93 -7.85
CA ALA A 276 16.96 -7.17 -6.68
C ALA A 276 17.24 -6.17 -5.54
N LEU A 277 16.21 -5.89 -4.74
CA LEU A 277 16.33 -5.22 -3.45
C LEU A 277 16.22 -6.28 -2.34
N VAL A 278 17.29 -6.43 -1.55
CA VAL A 278 17.35 -7.39 -0.45
C VAL A 278 17.28 -6.63 0.88
N ILE A 279 16.25 -6.91 1.66
CA ILE A 279 16.09 -6.44 3.04
C ILE A 279 16.60 -7.55 3.98
N PRO A 280 17.66 -7.32 4.78
CA PRO A 280 18.28 -8.35 5.61
C PRO A 280 17.36 -8.97 6.67
N ASP A 281 17.66 -10.21 7.09
CA ASP A 281 16.95 -10.96 8.13
C ASP A 281 17.05 -10.30 9.53
N SER A 282 17.85 -9.26 9.69
CA SER A 282 17.95 -8.48 10.91
C SER A 282 16.89 -7.37 11.03
N VAL A 283 16.34 -6.92 9.90
CA VAL A 283 15.42 -5.79 9.85
C VAL A 283 14.08 -6.18 10.47
N LYS A 284 13.57 -5.31 11.35
CA LYS A 284 12.28 -5.42 12.02
C LYS A 284 11.26 -4.44 11.44
N THR A 285 11.70 -3.24 11.10
CA THR A 285 10.83 -2.17 10.61
C THR A 285 11.38 -1.59 9.31
N ILE A 286 10.50 -1.49 8.31
CA ILE A 286 10.73 -0.72 7.09
C ILE A 286 9.81 0.49 7.21
N ALA A 287 10.41 1.63 7.53
CA ALA A 287 9.67 2.81 7.95
C ALA A 287 8.99 3.54 6.79
N GLN A 288 8.13 4.50 7.13
CA GLN A 288 7.37 5.28 6.16
C GLN A 288 8.25 5.82 5.03
N ASN A 289 7.77 5.68 3.79
CA ASN A 289 8.44 6.16 2.58
C ASN A 289 9.87 5.64 2.37
N ALA A 290 10.35 4.63 3.11
CA ALA A 290 11.76 4.19 3.10
C ALA A 290 12.36 4.06 1.70
N PHE A 291 11.60 3.55 0.73
CA PHE A 291 11.94 3.40 -0.68
C PHE A 291 10.93 4.10 -1.60
N PHE A 292 10.20 5.11 -1.13
CA PHE A 292 9.19 5.83 -1.93
C PHE A 292 9.74 6.28 -3.29
N GLU A 293 9.00 6.02 -4.37
CA GLU A 293 9.34 6.37 -5.75
C GLU A 293 10.74 5.89 -6.20
N SER A 294 11.21 4.77 -5.62
CA SER A 294 12.50 4.17 -5.97
C SER A 294 12.36 3.21 -7.14
N ARG A 295 12.33 3.77 -8.34
CA ARG A 295 12.04 3.03 -9.59
C ARG A 295 13.24 2.26 -10.15
N GLY A 296 14.44 2.48 -9.60
CA GLY A 296 15.67 1.85 -10.10
C GLY A 296 15.80 0.38 -9.72
N PHE A 297 15.19 -0.09 -8.63
CA PHE A 297 15.24 -1.51 -8.29
C PHE A 297 14.42 -2.31 -9.30
N THR A 298 15.09 -3.05 -10.20
CA THR A 298 14.49 -3.67 -11.40
C THR A 298 14.30 -5.18 -11.31
N GLY A 299 14.55 -5.77 -10.13
CA GLY A 299 14.43 -7.20 -9.86
C GLY A 299 13.46 -7.52 -8.72
N ALA A 300 13.63 -8.68 -8.11
CA ALA A 300 12.81 -9.13 -7.00
C ALA A 300 13.01 -8.28 -5.73
N LEU A 301 11.94 -8.16 -4.93
CA LEU A 301 12.01 -7.67 -3.55
C LEU A 301 12.10 -8.86 -2.60
N GLU A 302 13.23 -9.02 -1.92
CA GLU A 302 13.47 -10.07 -0.93
C GLU A 302 13.35 -9.47 0.49
N LEU A 303 12.26 -9.80 1.19
CA LEU A 303 12.03 -9.37 2.56
C LEU A 303 12.62 -10.35 3.57
N GLY A 304 13.43 -9.85 4.51
CA GLY A 304 13.99 -10.64 5.60
C GLY A 304 12.90 -11.25 6.48
N LYS A 305 13.14 -12.47 6.96
CA LYS A 305 12.19 -13.30 7.74
C LYS A 305 11.85 -12.76 9.13
N SER A 306 12.49 -11.65 9.51
CA SER A 306 12.31 -10.96 10.78
C SER A 306 11.44 -9.72 10.68
N VAL A 307 11.10 -9.27 9.46
CA VAL A 307 10.34 -8.03 9.24
C VAL A 307 8.99 -8.16 9.94
N GLN A 308 8.67 -7.18 10.77
CA GLN A 308 7.44 -7.13 11.55
C GLN A 308 6.51 -6.01 11.08
N PHE A 309 7.08 -4.88 10.66
CA PHE A 309 6.32 -3.68 10.30
C PHE A 309 6.78 -3.17 8.93
N ILE A 310 5.82 -2.99 8.02
CA ILE A 310 6.01 -2.33 6.73
C ILE A 310 5.10 -1.11 6.74
N GLU A 311 5.69 0.05 7.01
CA GLU A 311 4.94 1.27 7.27
C GLU A 311 4.46 1.98 5.99
N ASN A 312 3.73 3.07 6.17
CA ASN A 312 3.05 3.82 5.11
C ASN A 312 3.95 4.09 3.91
N SER A 313 3.49 3.71 2.71
CA SER A 313 4.17 4.01 1.46
C SER A 313 5.63 3.55 1.39
N ALA A 314 6.05 2.58 2.22
CA ALA A 314 7.44 2.13 2.32
C ALA A 314 8.06 1.79 0.96
N PHE A 315 7.29 1.19 0.04
CA PHE A 315 7.67 0.87 -1.33
C PHE A 315 6.76 1.52 -2.38
N CYS A 316 5.93 2.51 -2.01
CA CYS A 316 5.01 3.15 -2.94
C CYS A 316 5.77 3.71 -4.15
N GLY A 317 5.30 3.45 -5.37
CA GLY A 317 5.93 3.88 -6.61
C GLY A 317 7.20 3.12 -7.02
N CYS A 318 7.56 2.04 -6.33
CA CYS A 318 8.68 1.15 -6.72
C CYS A 318 8.35 0.30 -7.96
N SER A 319 8.00 0.97 -9.06
CA SER A 319 7.51 0.38 -10.31
C SER A 319 8.51 -0.53 -11.02
N GLY A 320 9.80 -0.43 -10.69
CA GLY A 320 10.83 -1.34 -11.22
C GLY A 320 10.80 -2.74 -10.58
N LEU A 321 10.25 -2.90 -9.37
CA LEU A 321 10.26 -4.18 -8.67
C LEU A 321 9.41 -5.19 -9.42
N THR A 322 9.95 -6.38 -9.66
CA THR A 322 9.31 -7.42 -10.50
C THR A 322 9.22 -8.78 -9.83
N GLY A 323 8.41 -9.66 -10.41
CA GLY A 323 8.29 -11.06 -10.00
C GLY A 323 7.38 -11.25 -8.78
N THR A 324 7.68 -12.28 -7.99
CA THR A 324 6.86 -12.67 -6.84
C THR A 324 7.28 -11.94 -5.57
N LEU A 325 6.37 -11.17 -4.99
CA LEU A 325 6.53 -10.60 -3.65
C LEU A 325 6.06 -11.61 -2.60
N THR A 326 6.97 -12.06 -1.75
CA THR A 326 6.63 -12.90 -0.59
C THR A 326 6.68 -12.06 0.68
N ILE A 327 5.53 -11.89 1.32
CA ILE A 327 5.42 -11.25 2.63
C ILE A 327 5.72 -12.31 3.72
N PRO A 328 6.73 -12.11 4.59
CA PRO A 328 7.08 -13.08 5.63
C PRO A 328 5.98 -13.27 6.69
N GLU A 329 5.88 -14.48 7.26
CA GLU A 329 4.95 -14.82 8.36
C GLU A 329 5.18 -14.01 9.65
N SER A 330 6.33 -13.34 9.78
CA SER A 330 6.63 -12.46 10.90
C SER A 330 5.95 -11.09 10.82
N VAL A 331 5.46 -10.70 9.64
CA VAL A 331 4.84 -9.40 9.41
C VAL A 331 3.52 -9.33 10.18
N ARG A 332 3.43 -8.33 11.04
CA ARG A 332 2.27 -8.06 11.88
C ARG A 332 1.38 -6.97 11.29
N GLU A 333 2.00 -6.03 10.58
CA GLU A 333 1.34 -4.84 10.06
C GLU A 333 1.94 -4.44 8.72
N ILE A 334 1.06 -4.15 7.76
CA ILE A 334 1.38 -3.48 6.51
C ILE A 334 0.45 -2.28 6.40
N ASP A 335 1.03 -1.09 6.40
CA ASP A 335 0.31 0.16 6.39
C ASP A 335 -0.13 0.59 4.99
N PHE A 336 -0.89 1.68 4.95
CA PHE A 336 -1.46 2.26 3.74
C PHE A 336 -0.43 2.48 2.65
N LEU A 337 -0.82 2.17 1.41
CA LEU A 337 0.00 2.39 0.20
C LEU A 337 1.38 1.70 0.22
N ALA A 338 1.68 0.81 1.17
CA ALA A 338 3.01 0.25 1.34
C ALA A 338 3.61 -0.31 0.04
N PHE A 339 2.79 -0.89 -0.84
CA PHE A 339 3.17 -1.38 -2.17
C PHE A 339 2.34 -0.76 -3.30
N ALA A 340 1.75 0.41 -3.09
CA ALA A 340 0.99 1.07 -4.15
C ALA A 340 1.90 1.44 -5.33
N ASP A 341 1.40 1.34 -6.54
CA ASP A 341 2.10 1.63 -7.80
C ASP A 341 3.41 0.84 -7.99
N CYS A 342 3.58 -0.28 -7.28
CA CYS A 342 4.58 -1.31 -7.58
C CYS A 342 4.19 -2.11 -8.84
N SER A 343 4.12 -1.41 -9.96
CA SER A 343 3.49 -1.89 -11.20
C SER A 343 4.19 -3.07 -11.88
N GLY A 344 5.41 -3.44 -11.48
CA GLY A 344 6.13 -4.62 -11.98
C GLY A 344 5.87 -5.93 -11.20
N ILE A 345 5.25 -5.88 -10.02
CA ILE A 345 4.98 -7.09 -9.21
C ILE A 345 3.93 -7.94 -9.90
N GLU A 346 4.24 -9.23 -10.13
CA GLU A 346 3.40 -10.14 -10.92
C GLU A 346 2.49 -11.02 -10.06
N SER A 347 2.92 -11.35 -8.84
CA SER A 347 2.20 -12.21 -7.90
C SER A 347 2.57 -11.86 -6.46
N VAL A 348 1.63 -12.00 -5.52
CA VAL A 348 1.85 -11.74 -4.09
C VAL A 348 1.52 -12.98 -3.26
N ILE A 349 2.42 -13.35 -2.35
CA ILE A 349 2.19 -14.39 -1.33
C ILE A 349 2.05 -13.69 0.02
N LEU A 350 0.84 -13.74 0.58
CA LEU A 350 0.48 -13.15 1.88
C LEU A 350 0.63 -14.15 3.03
N PRO A 351 0.95 -13.71 4.26
CA PRO A 351 1.06 -14.58 5.43
C PRO A 351 -0.32 -15.03 5.92
N ALA A 352 -0.37 -16.18 6.62
CA ALA A 352 -1.64 -16.78 7.05
C ALA A 352 -2.44 -15.95 8.08
N ARG A 353 -1.79 -15.02 8.78
CA ARG A 353 -2.44 -14.07 9.68
C ARG A 353 -2.08 -12.67 9.24
N TYR A 354 -3.07 -11.97 8.73
CA TYR A 354 -2.95 -10.59 8.33
C TYR A 354 -4.08 -9.79 8.96
N VAL A 355 -3.74 -8.72 9.68
CA VAL A 355 -4.71 -7.85 10.34
C VAL A 355 -4.56 -6.46 9.75
N PHE A 356 -5.59 -5.96 9.06
CA PHE A 356 -5.72 -4.53 8.84
C PHE A 356 -6.11 -3.91 10.20
N GLU A 357 -5.13 -3.53 11.02
CA GLU A 357 -5.41 -2.96 12.36
C GLU A 357 -5.93 -1.51 12.29
N ASN A 358 -5.79 -0.84 11.15
CA ASN A 358 -6.20 0.55 11.03
C ASN A 358 -7.66 0.71 10.54
N GLU A 359 -8.54 1.07 11.47
CA GLU A 359 -9.96 1.43 11.25
C GLU A 359 -10.16 2.90 10.82
N SER A 360 -9.10 3.65 10.52
CA SER A 360 -9.29 5.02 10.04
C SER A 360 -9.91 4.97 8.63
N ASP A 361 -11.03 5.66 8.44
CA ASP A 361 -11.74 5.87 7.16
C ASP A 361 -10.87 6.43 6.02
N GLN A 362 -9.56 6.63 6.25
CA GLN A 362 -8.58 7.09 5.27
C GLN A 362 -7.69 5.96 4.72
N GLY A 363 -8.02 4.68 4.99
CA GLY A 363 -7.21 3.56 4.51
C GLY A 363 -7.09 3.52 2.99
N TYR A 364 -5.87 3.71 2.48
CA TYR A 364 -5.53 3.65 1.06
C TYR A 364 -4.91 2.28 0.71
N GLY A 365 -5.15 1.82 -0.53
CA GLY A 365 -4.89 0.44 -0.95
C GLY A 365 -3.42 0.02 -0.92
N VAL A 366 -3.14 -1.08 -0.21
CA VAL A 366 -1.78 -1.65 -0.06
C VAL A 366 -1.16 -2.03 -1.41
N PHE A 367 -1.94 -2.60 -2.34
CA PHE A 367 -1.50 -3.02 -3.67
C PHE A 367 -2.18 -2.22 -4.80
N LYS A 368 -2.66 -1.02 -4.49
CA LYS A 368 -3.29 -0.13 -5.47
C LYS A 368 -2.32 0.10 -6.64
N GLY A 369 -2.77 -0.01 -7.88
CA GLY A 369 -1.95 0.28 -9.05
C GLY A 369 -0.84 -0.75 -9.34
N CYS A 370 -0.86 -1.93 -8.70
CA CYS A 370 -0.01 -3.06 -9.06
C CYS A 370 -0.46 -3.66 -10.41
N THR A 371 -0.25 -2.94 -11.50
CA THR A 371 -0.84 -3.25 -12.81
C THR A 371 -0.36 -4.56 -13.43
N SER A 372 0.77 -5.13 -13.01
CA SER A 372 1.24 -6.46 -13.47
C SER A 372 0.71 -7.64 -12.65
N LEU A 373 0.01 -7.41 -11.53
CA LEU A 373 -0.53 -8.46 -10.68
C LEU A 373 -1.61 -9.24 -11.44
N LYS A 374 -1.43 -10.56 -11.61
CA LYS A 374 -2.34 -11.42 -12.42
C LYS A 374 -3.32 -12.22 -11.60
N ASP A 375 -2.86 -12.73 -10.46
CA ASP A 375 -3.61 -13.56 -9.54
C ASP A 375 -3.19 -13.28 -8.10
N ILE A 376 -4.13 -13.45 -7.18
CA ILE A 376 -3.87 -13.36 -5.75
C ILE A 376 -4.79 -14.30 -4.96
N VAL A 377 -4.20 -14.94 -3.95
CA VAL A 377 -4.92 -15.74 -2.96
C VAL A 377 -4.93 -14.97 -1.65
N ILE A 378 -6.13 -14.61 -1.19
CA ILE A 378 -6.31 -13.99 0.11
C ILE A 378 -6.40 -15.10 1.17
N PRO A 379 -5.52 -15.13 2.17
CA PRO A 379 -5.48 -16.20 3.16
C PRO A 379 -6.68 -16.15 4.12
N ASP A 380 -6.97 -17.29 4.75
CA ASP A 380 -8.01 -17.40 5.78
C ASP A 380 -7.78 -16.41 6.93
N GLY A 381 -8.87 -16.00 7.59
CA GLY A 381 -8.82 -15.09 8.74
C GLY A 381 -9.06 -13.61 8.39
N TRP A 382 -9.16 -13.26 7.11
CA TRP A 382 -9.65 -11.95 6.70
C TRP A 382 -11.17 -11.84 6.93
N GLU A 383 -11.59 -10.93 7.79
CA GLU A 383 -12.99 -10.58 7.97
C GLU A 383 -13.42 -9.46 6.99
N LYS A 384 -12.49 -8.57 6.60
CA LYS A 384 -12.73 -7.45 5.69
C LYS A 384 -11.56 -7.23 4.75
N THR A 385 -11.82 -6.81 3.51
CA THR A 385 -10.77 -6.30 2.62
C THR A 385 -10.37 -4.87 3.03
N GLY A 386 -9.18 -4.40 2.69
CA GLY A 386 -8.83 -2.97 2.84
C GLY A 386 -9.47 -2.12 1.73
N ARG A 387 -9.77 -0.85 2.01
CA ARG A 387 -10.23 0.12 0.99
C ARG A 387 -9.16 0.31 -0.09
N GLU A 388 -9.58 0.39 -1.36
CA GLU A 388 -8.71 0.51 -2.54
C GLU A 388 -7.62 -0.58 -2.70
N THR A 389 -7.62 -1.68 -1.92
CA THR A 389 -6.46 -2.61 -1.83
C THR A 389 -5.93 -3.09 -3.17
N PHE A 390 -6.81 -3.42 -4.12
CA PHE A 390 -6.47 -3.87 -5.47
C PHE A 390 -6.95 -2.90 -6.55
N SER A 391 -7.27 -1.65 -6.18
CA SER A 391 -7.75 -0.66 -7.14
C SER A 391 -6.70 -0.43 -8.23
N GLY A 392 -7.10 -0.50 -9.49
CA GLY A 392 -6.20 -0.31 -10.64
C GLY A 392 -5.25 -1.48 -10.92
N CYS A 393 -5.42 -2.65 -10.27
CA CYS A 393 -4.72 -3.89 -10.64
C CYS A 393 -5.24 -4.41 -12.00
N SER A 394 -4.93 -3.69 -13.07
CA SER A 394 -5.58 -3.84 -14.37
C SER A 394 -5.32 -5.16 -15.09
N ASN A 395 -4.29 -5.93 -14.72
CA ASN A 395 -4.07 -7.30 -15.23
C ASN A 395 -4.56 -8.41 -14.28
N LEU A 396 -5.20 -8.08 -13.15
CA LEU A 396 -5.77 -9.08 -12.26
C LEU A 396 -6.90 -9.81 -12.98
N VAL A 397 -6.75 -11.11 -13.22
CA VAL A 397 -7.72 -11.93 -13.97
C VAL A 397 -8.69 -12.64 -13.04
N SER A 398 -8.17 -13.14 -11.92
CA SER A 398 -8.92 -13.93 -10.94
C SER A 398 -8.43 -13.65 -9.52
N ILE A 399 -9.35 -13.70 -8.55
CA ILE A 399 -9.03 -13.62 -7.13
C ILE A 399 -9.76 -14.68 -6.33
N VAL A 400 -9.06 -15.28 -5.36
CA VAL A 400 -9.64 -16.21 -4.38
C VAL A 400 -9.86 -15.47 -3.07
N LEU A 401 -11.14 -15.31 -2.68
CA LEU A 401 -11.56 -14.76 -1.39
C LEU A 401 -11.74 -15.87 -0.35
N PRO A 402 -11.48 -15.64 0.94
CA PRO A 402 -11.63 -16.65 1.99
C PRO A 402 -13.08 -16.76 2.49
N ASP A 403 -13.50 -17.95 2.92
CA ASP A 403 -14.87 -18.23 3.38
C ASP A 403 -15.32 -17.36 4.57
N GLY A 404 -14.37 -16.90 5.39
CA GLY A 404 -14.61 -16.05 6.56
C GLY A 404 -14.87 -14.58 6.25
N LEU A 405 -14.72 -14.15 4.99
CA LEU A 405 -14.86 -12.75 4.60
C LEU A 405 -16.31 -12.25 4.79
N LYS A 406 -16.47 -11.10 5.46
CA LYS A 406 -17.75 -10.44 5.74
C LYS A 406 -17.95 -9.14 4.98
N TYR A 407 -16.87 -8.39 4.76
CA TYR A 407 -16.95 -7.05 4.18
C TYR A 407 -15.99 -6.89 3.00
N ILE A 408 -16.51 -6.50 1.84
CA ILE A 408 -15.70 -6.01 0.72
C ILE A 408 -15.74 -4.49 0.78
N ASN A 409 -14.63 -3.85 1.15
CA ASN A 409 -14.60 -2.41 1.36
C ASN A 409 -14.61 -1.61 0.04
N SER A 410 -14.87 -0.31 0.17
CA SER A 410 -14.98 0.62 -0.97
C SER A 410 -13.75 0.59 -1.88
N ASP A 411 -14.00 0.72 -3.18
CA ASP A 411 -13.01 0.79 -4.24
C ASP A 411 -12.04 -0.41 -4.33
N CYS A 412 -12.27 -1.51 -3.59
CA CYS A 412 -11.30 -2.60 -3.41
C CYS A 412 -10.79 -3.20 -4.73
N PHE A 413 -11.67 -3.39 -5.72
CA PHE A 413 -11.37 -3.91 -7.06
C PHE A 413 -11.69 -2.90 -8.16
N LYS A 414 -11.84 -1.62 -7.81
CA LYS A 414 -12.11 -0.57 -8.79
C LYS A 414 -11.04 -0.56 -9.87
N ASP A 415 -11.44 -0.43 -11.14
CA ASP A 415 -10.55 -0.42 -12.31
C ASP A 415 -9.73 -1.72 -12.50
N CYS A 416 -10.17 -2.85 -11.93
CA CYS A 416 -9.65 -4.18 -12.27
C CYS A 416 -10.24 -4.65 -13.61
N ILE A 417 -9.88 -3.94 -14.70
CA ILE A 417 -10.52 -4.09 -16.02
C ILE A 417 -10.45 -5.51 -16.61
N ASN A 418 -9.46 -6.32 -16.21
CA ASN A 418 -9.32 -7.70 -16.68
C ASN A 418 -9.89 -8.76 -15.73
N LEU A 419 -10.45 -8.37 -14.57
CA LEU A 419 -11.05 -9.31 -13.63
C LEU A 419 -12.26 -9.95 -14.30
N SER A 420 -12.17 -11.24 -14.59
CA SER A 420 -13.23 -11.98 -15.29
C SER A 420 -14.00 -12.94 -14.40
N GLU A 421 -13.38 -13.39 -13.30
CA GLU A 421 -13.94 -14.40 -12.40
C GLU A 421 -13.68 -14.02 -10.94
N ILE A 422 -14.74 -14.09 -10.13
CA ILE A 422 -14.66 -13.96 -8.68
C ILE A 422 -15.73 -14.86 -8.03
N HIS A 423 -15.30 -15.73 -7.13
CA HIS A 423 -16.21 -16.52 -6.32
C HIS A 423 -16.51 -15.75 -5.03
N MET A 424 -17.77 -15.34 -4.86
CA MET A 424 -18.23 -14.67 -3.65
C MET A 424 -18.45 -15.66 -2.52
N PRO A 425 -17.80 -15.49 -1.34
CA PRO A 425 -18.12 -16.28 -0.17
C PRO A 425 -19.55 -16.00 0.29
N ASN A 426 -20.32 -17.07 0.58
CA ASN A 426 -21.71 -16.97 1.07
C ASN A 426 -21.88 -16.19 2.37
N GLY A 427 -20.79 -15.90 3.09
CA GLY A 427 -20.80 -15.17 4.35
C GLY A 427 -20.69 -13.65 4.22
N VAL A 428 -20.50 -13.10 3.02
CA VAL A 428 -20.35 -11.64 2.81
C VAL A 428 -21.66 -10.91 3.07
N ILE A 429 -21.58 -9.85 3.88
CA ILE A 429 -22.73 -9.05 4.37
C ILE A 429 -22.80 -7.69 3.66
N SER A 430 -21.67 -7.11 3.28
CA SER A 430 -21.62 -5.77 2.68
C SER A 430 -20.58 -5.67 1.57
N ILE A 431 -20.99 -5.01 0.48
CA ILE A 431 -20.12 -4.60 -0.64
C ILE A 431 -20.07 -3.07 -0.66
N GLY A 432 -18.88 -2.51 -0.52
CA GLY A 432 -18.64 -1.08 -0.41
C GLY A 432 -18.84 -0.30 -1.71
N SER A 433 -18.74 1.03 -1.60
CA SER A 433 -18.95 1.92 -2.76
C SER A 433 -17.85 1.72 -3.80
N GLN A 434 -18.21 1.67 -5.09
CA GLN A 434 -17.32 1.44 -6.22
C GLN A 434 -16.45 0.16 -6.13
N ALA A 435 -16.81 -0.80 -5.28
CA ALA A 435 -15.96 -1.97 -5.00
C ALA A 435 -15.53 -2.75 -6.26
N PHE A 436 -16.41 -2.87 -7.26
CA PHE A 436 -16.17 -3.50 -8.56
C PHE A 436 -16.35 -2.55 -9.73
N SER A 437 -16.33 -1.24 -9.50
CA SER A 437 -16.52 -0.26 -10.57
C SER A 437 -15.45 -0.44 -11.66
N HIS A 438 -15.84 -0.40 -12.93
CA HIS A 438 -14.98 -0.67 -14.10
C HIS A 438 -14.33 -2.07 -14.13
N CYS A 439 -14.92 -3.08 -13.48
CA CYS A 439 -14.58 -4.49 -13.75
C CYS A 439 -15.21 -4.95 -15.07
N GLU A 440 -14.74 -4.39 -16.19
CA GLU A 440 -15.40 -4.48 -17.50
C GLU A 440 -15.49 -5.90 -18.06
N ARG A 441 -14.62 -6.83 -17.63
CA ARG A 441 -14.59 -8.23 -18.08
C ARG A 441 -15.27 -9.22 -17.14
N LEU A 442 -15.83 -8.75 -16.04
CA LEU A 442 -16.54 -9.58 -15.09
C LEU A 442 -17.83 -10.08 -15.76
N ALA A 443 -17.86 -11.37 -16.12
CA ALA A 443 -18.92 -11.94 -16.96
C ALA A 443 -20.09 -12.50 -16.13
N GLU A 444 -19.77 -13.06 -14.96
CA GLU A 444 -20.71 -13.68 -14.04
C GLU A 444 -20.44 -13.17 -12.63
N PHE A 445 -21.52 -12.88 -11.91
CA PHE A 445 -21.45 -12.48 -10.51
C PHE A 445 -22.69 -12.99 -9.77
N VAL A 446 -22.47 -13.90 -8.83
CA VAL A 446 -23.53 -14.42 -7.96
C VAL A 446 -23.45 -13.68 -6.63
N PHE A 447 -24.52 -12.97 -6.28
CA PHE A 447 -24.60 -12.31 -4.98
C PHE A 447 -24.74 -13.35 -3.86
N PRO A 448 -24.06 -13.17 -2.71
CA PRO A 448 -24.23 -14.05 -1.56
C PRO A 448 -25.60 -13.83 -0.92
N GLU A 449 -26.24 -14.91 -0.49
CA GLU A 449 -27.57 -14.86 0.14
C GLU A 449 -27.60 -13.98 1.40
N SER A 450 -26.48 -13.86 2.13
CA SER A 450 -26.40 -13.04 3.35
C SER A 450 -26.19 -11.55 3.10
N LEU A 451 -26.13 -11.09 1.84
CA LEU A 451 -25.83 -9.71 1.51
C LEU A 451 -26.95 -8.78 1.98
N ALA A 452 -26.62 -7.82 2.84
CA ALA A 452 -27.53 -6.81 3.36
C ALA A 452 -27.28 -5.41 2.80
N GLU A 453 -26.05 -5.14 2.34
CA GLU A 453 -25.63 -3.79 1.92
C GLU A 453 -24.85 -3.79 0.60
N ILE A 454 -25.22 -2.87 -0.29
CA ILE A 454 -24.51 -2.57 -1.53
C ILE A 454 -24.23 -1.06 -1.59
N GLY A 455 -22.99 -0.69 -1.83
CA GLY A 455 -22.53 0.70 -1.88
C GLY A 455 -22.81 1.39 -3.23
N ALA A 456 -22.70 2.73 -3.23
CA ALA A 456 -22.88 3.53 -4.44
C ALA A 456 -21.84 3.20 -5.52
N GLY A 457 -22.28 3.03 -6.76
CA GLY A 457 -21.40 2.70 -7.88
C GLY A 457 -20.76 1.32 -7.80
N ALA A 458 -21.18 0.42 -6.90
CA ALA A 458 -20.47 -0.83 -6.62
C ALA A 458 -20.13 -1.65 -7.86
N PHE A 459 -21.01 -1.71 -8.86
CA PHE A 459 -20.82 -2.42 -10.13
C PHE A 459 -20.90 -1.49 -11.35
N SER A 460 -20.76 -0.17 -11.16
CA SER A 460 -20.81 0.78 -12.27
C SER A 460 -19.78 0.42 -13.35
N HIS A 461 -20.20 0.42 -14.62
CA HIS A 461 -19.40 0.04 -15.78
C HIS A 461 -18.95 -1.43 -15.83
N CYS A 462 -19.60 -2.35 -15.12
CA CYS A 462 -19.43 -3.80 -15.32
C CYS A 462 -20.18 -4.27 -16.57
N THR A 463 -19.65 -3.93 -17.76
CA THR A 463 -20.36 -4.10 -19.04
C THR A 463 -20.50 -5.53 -19.53
N SER A 464 -19.67 -6.47 -19.04
CA SER A 464 -19.74 -7.89 -19.42
C SER A 464 -20.67 -8.73 -18.55
N LEU A 465 -21.25 -8.17 -17.48
CA LEU A 465 -22.21 -8.90 -16.65
C LEU A 465 -23.46 -9.22 -17.47
N THR A 466 -23.85 -10.49 -17.49
CA THR A 466 -25.00 -10.97 -18.26
C THR A 466 -25.97 -11.81 -17.42
N GLY A 467 -27.10 -12.19 -18.00
CA GLY A 467 -28.13 -13.00 -17.35
C GLY A 467 -29.17 -12.14 -16.64
N ASP A 468 -29.69 -12.64 -15.52
CA ASP A 468 -30.66 -11.92 -14.70
C ASP A 468 -29.95 -11.28 -13.51
N LEU A 469 -30.22 -9.99 -13.27
CA LEU A 469 -29.75 -9.29 -12.09
C LEU A 469 -30.71 -9.56 -10.93
N VAL A 470 -30.31 -10.43 -10.01
CA VAL A 470 -31.08 -10.74 -8.80
C VAL A 470 -30.50 -10.00 -7.60
N ILE A 471 -31.20 -8.98 -7.12
CA ILE A 471 -30.85 -8.28 -5.87
C ILE A 471 -31.32 -9.13 -4.69
N PRO A 472 -30.43 -9.51 -3.74
CA PRO A 472 -30.78 -10.39 -2.62
C PRO A 472 -31.87 -9.83 -1.70
N ASP A 473 -32.58 -10.74 -1.05
CA ASP A 473 -33.78 -10.45 -0.25
C ASP A 473 -33.51 -9.61 1.01
N PHE A 474 -32.30 -9.62 1.55
CA PHE A 474 -31.90 -8.80 2.70
C PHE A 474 -31.35 -7.41 2.33
N VAL A 475 -31.18 -7.10 1.04
CA VAL A 475 -30.72 -5.78 0.61
C VAL A 475 -31.82 -4.76 0.83
N GLU A 476 -31.56 -3.73 1.64
CA GLU A 476 -32.56 -2.69 1.92
C GLU A 476 -32.51 -1.53 0.92
N ARG A 477 -31.33 -1.26 0.35
CA ARG A 477 -31.03 -0.02 -0.37
C ARG A 477 -30.24 -0.30 -1.64
N ILE A 478 -30.63 0.36 -2.74
CA ILE A 478 -29.89 0.36 -4.01
C ILE A 478 -29.42 1.80 -4.30
N PRO A 479 -28.17 2.16 -3.99
CA PRO A 479 -27.68 3.53 -4.13
C PRO A 479 -27.41 3.99 -5.57
N ILE A 480 -27.05 5.26 -5.68
CA ILE A 480 -26.77 5.92 -6.96
C ILE A 480 -25.66 5.18 -7.71
N TYR A 481 -25.85 5.04 -9.03
CA TYR A 481 -24.92 4.38 -9.96
C TYR A 481 -24.57 2.93 -9.68
N THR A 482 -25.26 2.25 -8.74
CA THR A 482 -24.88 0.87 -8.31
C THR A 482 -24.64 -0.08 -9.49
N PHE A 483 -25.52 -0.03 -10.49
CA PHE A 483 -25.44 -0.79 -11.74
C PHE A 483 -25.49 0.11 -12.98
N ASP A 484 -24.99 1.35 -12.88
CA ASP A 484 -24.89 2.23 -14.05
C ASP A 484 -24.03 1.57 -15.14
N SER A 485 -24.49 1.63 -16.38
CA SER A 485 -23.79 1.08 -17.54
C SER A 485 -23.58 -0.45 -17.50
N CYS A 486 -24.35 -1.18 -16.69
CA CYS A 486 -24.42 -2.65 -16.74
C CYS A 486 -25.35 -3.10 -17.86
N ILE A 487 -24.84 -3.12 -19.09
CA ILE A 487 -25.62 -3.28 -20.32
C ILE A 487 -26.04 -4.73 -20.65
N GLY A 488 -25.41 -5.74 -20.05
CA GLY A 488 -25.59 -7.14 -20.45
C GLY A 488 -26.69 -7.90 -19.70
N TYR A 489 -27.27 -7.32 -18.63
CA TYR A 489 -28.38 -7.94 -17.91
C TYR A 489 -29.69 -7.85 -18.70
N ASN A 490 -30.42 -8.97 -18.73
CA ASN A 490 -31.71 -9.10 -19.44
C ASN A 490 -32.88 -8.69 -18.53
N ASN A 491 -32.93 -9.23 -17.31
CA ASN A 491 -34.03 -8.98 -16.38
C ASN A 491 -33.52 -8.48 -15.03
N LEU A 492 -34.38 -7.75 -14.31
CA LEU A 492 -34.11 -7.25 -12.97
C LEU A 492 -35.07 -7.86 -11.96
N VAL A 493 -34.53 -8.49 -10.92
CA VAL A 493 -35.29 -8.95 -9.76
C VAL A 493 -34.89 -8.15 -8.51
N ILE A 494 -35.88 -7.51 -7.89
CA ILE A 494 -35.71 -6.70 -6.68
C ILE A 494 -36.14 -7.52 -5.46
N GLY A 495 -35.22 -7.71 -4.51
CA GLY A 495 -35.43 -8.46 -3.27
C GLY A 495 -36.50 -7.90 -2.35
N GLU A 496 -37.00 -8.73 -1.43
CA GLU A 496 -38.17 -8.42 -0.59
C GLU A 496 -37.97 -7.22 0.36
N SER A 497 -36.75 -7.02 0.87
CA SER A 497 -36.46 -5.96 1.86
C SER A 497 -36.11 -4.61 1.24
N VAL A 498 -35.98 -4.54 -0.10
CA VAL A 498 -35.61 -3.30 -0.78
C VAL A 498 -36.69 -2.26 -0.52
N ASN A 499 -36.31 -1.20 0.19
CA ASN A 499 -37.21 -0.11 0.57
C ASN A 499 -36.77 1.24 -0.01
N TRP A 500 -35.61 1.30 -0.66
CA TRP A 500 -35.06 2.54 -1.20
C TRP A 500 -34.22 2.31 -2.46
N ILE A 501 -34.54 3.02 -3.54
CA ILE A 501 -33.81 2.98 -4.82
C ILE A 501 -33.45 4.42 -5.23
N ALA A 502 -32.17 4.67 -5.44
CA ALA A 502 -31.67 5.97 -5.87
C ALA A 502 -31.98 6.24 -7.35
N GLU A 503 -32.17 7.51 -7.71
CA GLU A 503 -32.04 7.96 -9.10
C GLU A 503 -30.67 7.51 -9.67
N SER A 504 -30.66 7.09 -10.93
CA SER A 504 -29.47 6.58 -11.62
C SER A 504 -28.85 5.29 -11.10
N ALA A 505 -29.50 4.56 -10.19
CA ALA A 505 -29.02 3.24 -9.75
C ALA A 505 -28.82 2.24 -10.91
N PHE A 506 -29.61 2.41 -11.99
CA PHE A 506 -29.66 1.55 -13.16
C PHE A 506 -29.59 2.35 -14.48
N ASP A 507 -28.93 3.51 -14.48
CA ASP A 507 -28.77 4.28 -15.72
C ASP A 507 -28.00 3.48 -16.77
N ASN A 508 -28.30 3.73 -18.05
CA ASN A 508 -27.64 3.03 -19.18
C ASN A 508 -27.76 1.49 -19.13
N THR A 509 -28.83 0.96 -18.55
CA THR A 509 -29.18 -0.49 -18.57
C THR A 509 -30.24 -0.78 -19.65
N GLN A 510 -30.44 -2.06 -19.99
CA GLN A 510 -31.34 -2.49 -21.07
C GLN A 510 -32.30 -3.60 -20.65
N PHE A 511 -32.85 -3.53 -19.43
CA PHE A 511 -33.75 -4.57 -18.92
C PHE A 511 -34.99 -4.76 -19.82
N GLU A 512 -35.35 -6.00 -20.08
CA GLU A 512 -36.55 -6.42 -20.81
C GLU A 512 -37.76 -6.56 -19.89
N LYS A 513 -37.54 -6.87 -18.60
CA LYS A 513 -38.58 -7.08 -17.58
C LYS A 513 -38.04 -6.83 -16.17
N MET A 514 -38.93 -6.43 -15.26
CA MET A 514 -38.66 -6.32 -13.82
C MET A 514 -39.61 -7.21 -13.01
N ILE A 515 -39.09 -7.86 -11.97
CA ILE A 515 -39.85 -8.59 -10.94
C ILE A 515 -39.51 -7.97 -9.59
N ILE A 516 -40.52 -7.58 -8.82
CA ILE A 516 -40.33 -6.95 -7.51
C ILE A 516 -40.96 -7.84 -6.45
N LYS A 517 -40.18 -8.26 -5.45
CA LYS A 517 -40.68 -9.07 -4.33
C LYS A 517 -41.19 -8.23 -3.17
N ALA A 518 -40.76 -6.97 -3.06
CA ALA A 518 -41.17 -6.06 -1.99
C ALA A 518 -42.69 -5.82 -2.01
N THR A 519 -43.36 -6.07 -0.88
CA THR A 519 -44.82 -5.88 -0.77
C THR A 519 -45.22 -4.42 -0.58
N THR A 520 -44.27 -3.57 -0.20
CA THR A 520 -44.44 -2.11 -0.13
C THR A 520 -43.59 -1.49 -1.23
N PRO A 521 -44.14 -0.57 -2.04
CA PRO A 521 -43.34 0.10 -3.08
C PRO A 521 -42.11 0.78 -2.49
N PRO A 522 -40.89 0.47 -2.97
CA PRO A 522 -39.67 1.13 -2.52
C PRO A 522 -39.72 2.65 -2.77
N GLU A 523 -39.10 3.45 -1.91
CA GLU A 523 -38.96 4.90 -2.16
C GLU A 523 -38.04 5.13 -3.37
N LEU A 524 -38.55 5.85 -4.38
CA LEU A 524 -37.82 6.28 -5.57
C LEU A 524 -37.30 7.71 -5.37
N LYS A 525 -36.02 7.88 -5.02
CA LYS A 525 -35.48 9.19 -4.61
C LYS A 525 -34.82 9.96 -5.77
N ARG A 526 -35.50 11.01 -6.25
CA ARG A 526 -34.99 11.98 -7.23
C ARG A 526 -33.99 12.94 -6.59
N MET A 527 -32.73 12.90 -7.00
CA MET A 527 -31.70 13.85 -6.60
C MET A 527 -31.60 15.02 -7.59
N MET A 528 -32.42 16.04 -7.35
CA MET A 528 -32.20 17.44 -7.76
C MET A 528 -31.95 17.76 -9.26
N THR A 529 -32.24 16.87 -10.22
CA THR A 529 -32.36 17.28 -11.64
C THR A 529 -33.76 17.06 -12.20
N PRO A 530 -34.33 17.98 -13.01
CA PRO A 530 -35.70 17.86 -13.51
C PRO A 530 -35.87 16.86 -14.67
N ASN A 531 -34.81 16.15 -15.06
CA ASN A 531 -34.83 15.29 -16.24
C ASN A 531 -35.19 13.87 -15.82
N ALA A 532 -36.11 13.28 -16.57
CA ALA A 532 -36.82 12.06 -16.27
C ALA A 532 -35.92 10.89 -15.84
N TRP A 533 -36.47 10.05 -14.98
CA TRP A 533 -36.02 8.69 -14.71
C TRP A 533 -35.67 8.02 -16.06
N HIS A 534 -34.40 7.65 -16.31
CA HIS A 534 -33.96 7.06 -17.59
C HIS A 534 -34.24 5.55 -17.69
N PHE A 535 -35.07 5.01 -16.80
CA PHE A 535 -35.51 3.63 -16.84
C PHE A 535 -36.65 3.47 -17.85
N PRO A 536 -36.65 2.43 -18.69
CA PRO A 536 -37.70 2.24 -19.69
C PRO A 536 -39.05 2.00 -19.01
N VAL A 537 -39.95 2.99 -19.07
CA VAL A 537 -41.27 2.99 -18.41
C VAL A 537 -42.27 1.99 -19.00
N ASP A 538 -41.93 1.37 -20.13
CA ASP A 538 -42.82 0.48 -20.89
C ASP A 538 -42.54 -1.02 -20.66
N ILE A 539 -41.49 -1.38 -19.91
CA ILE A 539 -41.19 -2.80 -19.66
C ILE A 539 -42.23 -3.46 -18.75
N PRO A 540 -42.50 -4.77 -18.89
CA PRO A 540 -43.36 -5.48 -17.95
C PRO A 540 -42.76 -5.46 -16.55
N ILE A 541 -43.56 -5.03 -15.57
CA ILE A 541 -43.22 -5.07 -14.14
C ILE A 541 -44.18 -6.03 -13.44
N ILE A 542 -43.62 -7.04 -12.77
CA ILE A 542 -44.38 -7.97 -11.94
C ILE A 542 -44.23 -7.56 -10.48
N VAL A 543 -45.35 -7.31 -9.81
CA VAL A 543 -45.42 -6.99 -8.38
C VAL A 543 -46.15 -8.09 -7.61
N PRO A 544 -45.99 -8.19 -6.27
CA PRO A 544 -46.62 -9.26 -5.50
C PRO A 544 -48.15 -9.15 -5.54
N CYS A 545 -48.83 -10.30 -5.50
CA CYS A 545 -50.29 -10.36 -5.44
C CYS A 545 -50.88 -9.45 -4.35
N GLY A 546 -51.89 -8.66 -4.70
CA GLY A 546 -52.57 -7.74 -3.79
C GLY A 546 -51.85 -6.41 -3.55
N THR A 547 -50.74 -6.14 -4.25
CA THR A 547 -49.95 -4.90 -4.08
C THR A 547 -50.07 -3.92 -5.26
N LEU A 548 -50.73 -4.31 -6.36
CA LEU A 548 -50.82 -3.51 -7.59
C LEU A 548 -51.33 -2.09 -7.34
N ASP A 549 -52.42 -1.95 -6.56
CA ASP A 549 -52.98 -0.65 -6.20
C ASP A 549 -51.98 0.21 -5.40
N ALA A 550 -51.17 -0.40 -4.52
CA ALA A 550 -50.17 0.33 -3.73
C ALA A 550 -49.06 0.88 -4.64
N TYR A 551 -48.57 0.07 -5.58
CA TYR A 551 -47.55 0.47 -6.56
C TYR A 551 -48.06 1.57 -7.51
N GLN A 552 -49.25 1.42 -8.07
CA GLN A 552 -49.84 2.39 -8.99
C GLN A 552 -50.10 3.77 -8.36
N ASN A 553 -50.22 3.84 -7.02
CA ASN A 553 -50.45 5.09 -6.29
C ASN A 553 -49.18 5.66 -5.63
N ALA A 554 -48.05 4.95 -5.67
CA ALA A 554 -46.81 5.41 -5.06
C ALA A 554 -46.09 6.47 -5.92
N GLU A 555 -45.36 7.37 -5.25
CA GLU A 555 -44.56 8.41 -5.91
C GLU A 555 -43.46 7.79 -6.76
N GLY A 556 -43.31 8.25 -8.00
CA GLY A 556 -42.41 7.67 -9.01
C GLY A 556 -42.94 6.39 -9.67
N TRP A 557 -43.49 5.45 -8.90
CA TRP A 557 -44.04 4.19 -9.44
C TRP A 557 -45.31 4.39 -10.30
N SER A 558 -46.08 5.43 -10.01
CA SER A 558 -47.24 5.83 -10.81
C SER A 558 -46.91 6.22 -12.28
N GLU A 559 -45.63 6.42 -12.61
CA GLU A 559 -45.19 6.68 -13.99
C GLU A 559 -45.14 5.38 -14.85
N PHE A 560 -45.12 4.20 -14.22
CA PHE A 560 -45.08 2.90 -14.93
C PHE A 560 -46.48 2.37 -15.20
N THR A 561 -46.81 2.10 -16.47
CA THR A 561 -48.18 1.70 -16.86
C THR A 561 -48.33 0.21 -17.16
N ASN A 562 -47.23 -0.52 -17.34
CA ASN A 562 -47.20 -1.94 -17.66
C ASN A 562 -46.92 -2.81 -16.42
N MET A 563 -47.71 -2.61 -15.36
CA MET A 563 -47.62 -3.36 -14.11
C MET A 563 -48.70 -4.43 -14.02
N HIS A 564 -48.32 -5.65 -13.63
CA HIS A 564 -49.24 -6.77 -13.38
C HIS A 564 -48.88 -7.42 -12.05
N GLU A 565 -49.89 -7.89 -11.32
CA GLU A 565 -49.63 -8.71 -10.14
C GLU A 565 -49.46 -10.18 -10.54
N SER A 566 -48.50 -10.85 -9.92
CA SER A 566 -48.31 -12.29 -10.02
C SER A 566 -47.63 -12.81 -8.75
N LEU A 567 -47.48 -14.12 -8.65
CA LEU A 567 -46.55 -14.69 -7.70
C LEU A 567 -45.13 -14.25 -8.10
N THR A 568 -44.45 -13.58 -7.17
CA THR A 568 -43.09 -13.03 -7.36
C THR A 568 -42.00 -13.97 -6.84
N VAL A 569 -42.39 -15.19 -6.43
CA VAL A 569 -41.47 -16.26 -6.09
C VAL A 569 -40.82 -16.80 -7.35
N ILE A 570 -39.52 -17.02 -7.31
CA ILE A 570 -38.73 -17.54 -8.43
C ILE A 570 -38.75 -19.06 -8.36
N LEU A 571 -39.17 -19.71 -9.45
CA LEU A 571 -38.99 -21.14 -9.63
C LEU A 571 -37.91 -21.37 -10.68
N SER A 572 -36.74 -21.84 -10.24
CA SER A 572 -35.73 -22.39 -11.14
C SER A 572 -35.96 -23.90 -11.25
N VAL A 573 -36.18 -24.42 -12.46
CA VAL A 573 -36.27 -25.87 -12.69
C VAL A 573 -35.13 -26.27 -13.60
N VAL A 574 -34.22 -27.08 -13.07
CA VAL A 574 -32.98 -27.44 -13.77
C VAL A 574 -32.82 -28.95 -13.85
N SER A 575 -32.13 -29.41 -14.89
CA SER A 575 -31.67 -30.79 -14.97
C SER A 575 -30.32 -30.89 -14.29
N ALA A 576 -30.14 -31.85 -13.38
CA ALA A 576 -28.81 -32.15 -12.83
C ALA A 576 -27.82 -32.62 -13.92
N ASP A 577 -28.35 -33.14 -15.03
CA ASP A 577 -27.59 -33.56 -16.20
C ASP A 577 -28.46 -33.38 -17.46
N GLU A 578 -28.26 -32.27 -18.16
CA GLU A 578 -29.01 -31.93 -19.39
C GLU A 578 -28.84 -32.98 -20.50
N THR A 579 -27.79 -33.80 -20.46
CA THR A 579 -27.57 -34.90 -21.42
C THR A 579 -28.43 -36.13 -21.09
N ALA A 580 -28.80 -36.30 -19.82
CA ALA A 580 -29.61 -37.43 -19.36
C ALA A 580 -31.11 -37.16 -19.44
N GLY A 581 -31.52 -35.89 -19.39
CA GLY A 581 -32.90 -35.48 -19.58
C GLY A 581 -33.08 -33.98 -19.46
N THR A 582 -34.25 -33.52 -19.92
CA THR A 582 -34.64 -32.11 -19.86
C THR A 582 -35.80 -31.94 -18.88
N VAL A 583 -36.10 -30.70 -18.51
CA VAL A 583 -37.21 -30.35 -17.61
C VAL A 583 -38.11 -29.33 -18.29
N ARG A 584 -39.40 -29.33 -17.94
CA ARG A 584 -40.34 -28.28 -18.33
C ARG A 584 -41.37 -28.00 -17.25
N VAL A 585 -41.82 -26.76 -17.20
CA VAL A 585 -42.98 -26.34 -16.41
C VAL A 585 -44.25 -26.61 -17.22
N LEU A 586 -45.14 -27.45 -16.69
CA LEU A 586 -46.45 -27.76 -17.28
C LEU A 586 -47.53 -26.78 -16.85
N LYS A 587 -47.42 -26.26 -15.63
CA LYS A 587 -48.34 -25.28 -15.06
C LYS A 587 -47.56 -24.33 -14.15
N GLU A 588 -47.66 -23.04 -14.43
CA GLU A 588 -47.15 -21.97 -13.57
C GLU A 588 -48.15 -21.65 -12.46
N ALA A 589 -47.64 -21.22 -11.31
CA ALA A 589 -48.46 -20.76 -10.22
C ALA A 589 -49.01 -19.34 -10.50
N THR A 590 -50.16 -19.03 -9.94
CA THR A 590 -50.87 -17.74 -10.08
C THR A 590 -51.27 -17.18 -8.72
N CYS A 591 -51.71 -15.92 -8.66
CA CYS A 591 -52.18 -15.31 -7.41
C CYS A 591 -53.31 -16.08 -6.70
N GLU A 592 -54.16 -16.78 -7.45
CA GLU A 592 -55.30 -17.53 -6.90
C GLU A 592 -54.96 -19.01 -6.64
N ASP A 593 -53.95 -19.54 -7.32
CA ASP A 593 -53.58 -20.95 -7.32
C ASP A 593 -52.06 -21.09 -7.34
N LYS A 594 -51.49 -21.34 -6.16
CA LYS A 594 -50.05 -21.50 -5.94
C LYS A 594 -49.47 -22.84 -6.42
N MET A 595 -50.29 -23.70 -7.04
CA MET A 595 -49.85 -25.00 -7.51
C MET A 595 -49.04 -24.90 -8.80
N VAL A 596 -47.78 -25.32 -8.73
CA VAL A 596 -46.90 -25.58 -9.87
C VAL A 596 -47.05 -27.04 -10.31
N GLN A 597 -46.91 -27.29 -11.60
CA GLN A 597 -46.64 -28.65 -12.11
C GLN A 597 -45.42 -28.65 -13.02
N VAL A 598 -44.47 -29.52 -12.74
CA VAL A 598 -43.24 -29.71 -13.53
C VAL A 598 -43.15 -31.14 -14.05
N GLU A 599 -42.41 -31.33 -15.14
CA GLU A 599 -42.15 -32.64 -15.70
C GLU A 599 -40.67 -32.76 -16.09
N ALA A 600 -40.07 -33.88 -15.72
CA ALA A 600 -38.77 -34.31 -16.16
C ALA A 600 -38.94 -35.24 -17.37
N ILE A 601 -38.16 -35.03 -18.42
CA ILE A 601 -38.24 -35.78 -19.67
C ILE A 601 -36.89 -36.49 -19.87
N PRO A 602 -36.78 -37.78 -19.50
CA PRO A 602 -35.56 -38.54 -19.72
C PRO A 602 -35.28 -38.70 -21.20
N ASN A 603 -34.01 -38.56 -21.58
CA ASN A 603 -33.54 -38.88 -22.93
C ASN A 603 -33.52 -40.41 -23.16
N GLU A 604 -33.36 -40.84 -24.42
CA GLU A 604 -33.35 -42.27 -24.76
C GLU A 604 -32.23 -43.02 -24.02
N GLY A 605 -32.59 -44.08 -23.30
CA GLY A 605 -31.66 -44.84 -22.44
C GLY A 605 -31.52 -44.32 -21.01
N CYS A 606 -32.20 -43.21 -20.67
CA CYS A 606 -32.26 -42.65 -19.33
C CYS A 606 -33.65 -42.84 -18.68
N SER A 607 -33.69 -42.64 -17.36
CA SER A 607 -34.89 -42.71 -16.52
C SER A 607 -34.78 -41.66 -15.42
N PHE A 608 -35.85 -40.88 -15.24
CA PHE A 608 -35.96 -39.94 -14.12
C PHE A 608 -35.91 -40.69 -12.79
N LEU A 609 -35.23 -40.10 -11.80
CA LEU A 609 -35.08 -40.66 -10.46
C LEU A 609 -35.94 -39.91 -9.45
N TYR A 610 -35.63 -38.63 -9.24
CA TYR A 610 -36.26 -37.80 -8.22
C TYR A 610 -36.02 -36.30 -8.46
N TRP A 611 -36.83 -35.48 -7.80
CA TRP A 611 -36.67 -34.04 -7.67
C TRP A 611 -35.95 -33.70 -6.37
N GLU A 612 -35.06 -32.73 -6.40
CA GLU A 612 -34.29 -32.23 -5.25
C GLU A 612 -34.54 -30.72 -5.04
N VAL A 613 -34.60 -30.30 -3.78
CA VAL A 613 -34.56 -28.89 -3.37
C VAL A 613 -33.58 -28.78 -2.20
N ASN A 614 -32.64 -27.83 -2.26
CA ASN A 614 -31.67 -27.56 -1.20
C ASN A 614 -30.92 -28.82 -0.71
N GLY A 615 -30.45 -29.68 -1.64
CA GLY A 615 -29.73 -30.92 -1.30
C GLY A 615 -30.62 -32.05 -0.76
N ASN A 616 -31.93 -31.85 -0.68
CA ASN A 616 -32.86 -32.84 -0.16
C ASN A 616 -33.79 -33.35 -1.27
N GLN A 617 -33.87 -34.67 -1.41
CA GLN A 617 -34.86 -35.29 -2.28
C GLN A 617 -36.29 -34.96 -1.81
N VAL A 618 -37.08 -34.31 -2.66
CA VAL A 618 -38.45 -33.86 -2.33
C VAL A 618 -39.55 -34.74 -2.93
N SER A 619 -39.32 -35.38 -4.09
CA SER A 619 -40.33 -36.23 -4.73
C SER A 619 -39.75 -37.21 -5.75
N THR A 620 -40.43 -38.33 -5.99
CA THR A 620 -40.14 -39.27 -7.10
C THR A 620 -41.24 -39.28 -8.16
N GLU A 621 -42.28 -38.46 -7.98
CA GLU A 621 -43.40 -38.35 -8.91
C GLU A 621 -43.00 -37.55 -10.16
N ASN A 622 -43.51 -37.93 -11.33
CA ASN A 622 -43.27 -37.23 -12.58
C ASN A 622 -44.45 -37.45 -13.56
N PRO A 623 -45.20 -36.40 -13.94
CA PRO A 623 -45.06 -35.00 -13.51
C PRO A 623 -45.22 -34.82 -11.99
N TYR A 624 -44.54 -33.82 -11.43
CA TYR A 624 -44.61 -33.47 -10.02
C TYR A 624 -45.42 -32.18 -9.83
N SER A 625 -46.36 -32.19 -8.89
CA SER A 625 -47.15 -31.02 -8.52
C SER A 625 -46.95 -30.66 -7.06
N PHE A 626 -46.68 -29.38 -6.79
CA PHE A 626 -46.45 -28.86 -5.45
C PHE A 626 -46.89 -27.40 -5.34
N GLU A 627 -47.16 -26.94 -4.12
CA GLU A 627 -47.43 -25.54 -3.84
C GLU A 627 -46.10 -24.79 -3.67
N ILE A 628 -45.92 -23.69 -4.40
CA ILE A 628 -44.72 -22.85 -4.24
C ILE A 628 -44.96 -21.81 -3.15
N GLU A 629 -44.15 -21.89 -2.08
CA GLU A 629 -44.26 -21.01 -0.91
C GLU A 629 -43.18 -19.92 -0.87
N GLY A 630 -42.10 -20.10 -1.62
CA GLY A 630 -40.96 -19.19 -1.70
C GLY A 630 -40.10 -19.50 -2.93
N ASP A 631 -39.02 -18.74 -3.11
CA ASP A 631 -38.04 -19.02 -4.15
C ASP A 631 -37.54 -20.46 -4.01
N THR A 632 -37.60 -21.21 -5.11
CA THR A 632 -37.34 -22.65 -5.13
C THR A 632 -36.49 -22.97 -6.35
N GLU A 633 -35.30 -23.53 -6.13
CA GLU A 633 -34.58 -24.27 -7.16
C GLU A 633 -34.94 -25.75 -7.03
N LEU A 634 -35.49 -26.31 -8.11
CA LEU A 634 -35.96 -27.67 -8.20
C LEU A 634 -35.14 -28.42 -9.25
N ILE A 635 -34.36 -29.39 -8.79
CA ILE A 635 -33.38 -30.11 -9.63
C ILE A 635 -33.92 -31.50 -9.97
N ALA A 636 -34.00 -31.84 -11.26
CA ALA A 636 -34.33 -33.20 -11.72
C ALA A 636 -33.07 -34.06 -11.81
N HIS A 637 -33.08 -35.22 -11.15
CA HIS A 637 -32.02 -36.22 -11.27
C HIS A 637 -32.45 -37.37 -12.17
N PHE A 638 -31.53 -37.87 -12.99
CA PHE A 638 -31.74 -38.94 -13.95
C PHE A 638 -30.74 -40.09 -13.74
N SER A 639 -31.07 -41.26 -14.28
CA SER A 639 -30.22 -42.46 -14.32
C SER A 639 -30.17 -43.02 -15.73
N GLY A 640 -29.05 -43.63 -16.13
CA GLY A 640 -28.88 -44.26 -17.44
C GLY A 640 -27.68 -43.71 -18.21
N THR A 641 -27.43 -44.27 -19.40
CA THR A 641 -26.36 -43.80 -20.30
C THR A 641 -27.00 -43.08 -21.48
N GLY A 642 -27.30 -41.79 -21.30
CA GLY A 642 -27.59 -40.91 -22.42
C GLY A 642 -26.43 -40.96 -23.42
N LEU A 643 -26.73 -40.87 -24.72
CA LEU A 643 -25.74 -40.84 -25.79
C LEU A 643 -24.65 -39.78 -25.48
N LYS A 644 -23.52 -40.23 -24.95
CA LYS A 644 -22.36 -39.42 -24.57
C LYS A 644 -21.64 -38.93 -25.82
N GLU A 645 -21.99 -37.75 -26.31
CA GLU A 645 -21.06 -36.88 -27.01
C GLU A 645 -21.24 -35.45 -26.49
N LEU A 646 -20.13 -34.90 -25.96
CA LEU A 646 -19.86 -33.51 -25.54
C LEU A 646 -20.23 -33.10 -24.11
N GLY A 647 -19.18 -32.88 -23.30
CA GLY A 647 -19.18 -31.99 -22.13
C GLY A 647 -19.45 -32.67 -20.79
N GLN A 648 -18.54 -33.50 -20.27
CA GLN A 648 -18.65 -34.01 -18.91
C GLN A 648 -18.05 -33.02 -17.91
N CYS A 649 -18.84 -32.52 -16.95
CA CYS A 649 -18.31 -31.88 -15.75
C CYS A 649 -17.45 -32.89 -14.99
N VAL A 650 -16.19 -32.52 -14.74
CA VAL A 650 -15.28 -33.30 -13.90
C VAL A 650 -15.47 -32.83 -12.48
N SER A 651 -15.73 -33.74 -11.56
CA SER A 651 -15.82 -33.40 -10.13
C SER A 651 -14.79 -34.20 -9.36
N VAL A 652 -14.12 -33.52 -8.44
CA VAL A 652 -13.00 -34.06 -7.68
C VAL A 652 -13.30 -33.93 -6.20
N TYR A 653 -13.45 -35.06 -5.51
CA TYR A 653 -13.85 -35.08 -4.10
C TYR A 653 -13.09 -36.12 -3.28
N PRO A 654 -12.96 -35.92 -1.96
CA PRO A 654 -12.32 -36.90 -1.09
C PRO A 654 -13.13 -38.21 -1.04
N ASN A 655 -12.44 -39.34 -1.01
CA ASN A 655 -13.07 -40.62 -0.71
C ASN A 655 -13.57 -40.66 0.76
N PRO A 656 -14.44 -41.61 1.14
CA PRO A 656 -14.98 -41.68 2.51
C PRO A 656 -13.92 -41.79 3.62
N ALA A 657 -12.75 -42.37 3.33
CA ALA A 657 -11.63 -42.46 4.27
C ALA A 657 -10.73 -41.21 4.29
N ARG A 658 -10.98 -40.24 3.41
CA ARG A 658 -10.24 -38.97 3.20
C ARG A 658 -8.73 -39.13 2.96
N ASP A 659 -8.30 -40.32 2.53
CA ASP A 659 -6.89 -40.63 2.22
C ASP A 659 -6.62 -40.60 0.69
N ARG A 660 -7.68 -40.47 -0.10
CA ARG A 660 -7.64 -40.36 -1.56
C ARG A 660 -8.63 -39.32 -2.03
N VAL A 661 -8.38 -38.84 -3.24
CA VAL A 661 -9.29 -38.04 -4.01
C VAL A 661 -9.79 -38.87 -5.17
N ARG A 662 -11.09 -38.80 -5.42
CA ARG A 662 -11.77 -39.52 -6.48
C ARG A 662 -12.24 -38.52 -7.54
N ILE A 663 -11.93 -38.83 -8.78
CA ILE A 663 -12.38 -38.11 -9.97
C ILE A 663 -13.62 -38.84 -10.49
N ASP A 664 -14.75 -38.17 -10.45
CA ASP A 664 -15.98 -38.65 -11.06
C ASP A 664 -16.35 -37.74 -12.25
N GLY A 665 -17.22 -38.26 -13.10
CA GLY A 665 -17.60 -37.60 -14.35
C GLY A 665 -16.80 -38.06 -15.56
N ILE A 666 -15.53 -38.47 -15.45
CA ILE A 666 -14.68 -38.91 -16.59
C ILE A 666 -13.88 -40.17 -16.26
N GLU A 667 -13.27 -40.82 -17.27
CA GLU A 667 -12.25 -41.86 -17.07
C GLU A 667 -10.86 -41.28 -17.35
N ALA A 668 -10.03 -41.14 -16.32
CA ALA A 668 -8.73 -40.48 -16.40
C ALA A 668 -7.66 -41.41 -16.99
N ALA A 669 -7.09 -41.00 -18.13
CA ALA A 669 -5.90 -41.64 -18.68
C ALA A 669 -4.63 -41.20 -17.94
N GLU A 670 -4.56 -39.92 -17.58
CA GLU A 670 -3.44 -39.35 -16.83
C GLU A 670 -3.93 -38.23 -15.91
N VAL A 671 -3.39 -38.16 -14.70
CA VAL A 671 -3.62 -37.06 -13.77
C VAL A 671 -2.29 -36.54 -13.27
N GLN A 672 -2.07 -35.25 -13.45
CA GLN A 672 -0.93 -34.51 -12.96
C GLN A 672 -1.35 -33.67 -11.75
N VAL A 673 -0.72 -33.87 -10.60
CA VAL A 673 -0.92 -33.08 -9.39
C VAL A 673 0.18 -32.05 -9.29
N CYS A 674 -0.18 -30.77 -9.30
CA CYS A 674 0.73 -29.65 -9.16
C CYS A 674 0.54 -28.96 -7.80
N ASN A 675 1.61 -28.41 -7.21
CA ASN A 675 1.53 -27.61 -5.99
C ASN A 675 0.97 -26.20 -6.29
N GLY A 676 0.73 -25.40 -5.25
CA GLY A 676 0.25 -24.01 -5.37
C GLY A 676 1.17 -23.06 -6.15
N LEU A 677 2.37 -23.49 -6.56
CA LEU A 677 3.29 -22.77 -7.46
C LEU A 677 3.23 -23.29 -8.91
N GLY A 678 2.28 -24.17 -9.24
CA GLY A 678 2.12 -24.78 -10.56
C GLY A 678 3.16 -25.86 -10.91
N GLN A 679 4.05 -26.22 -9.98
CA GLN A 679 5.09 -27.23 -10.21
C GLN A 679 4.51 -28.64 -10.08
N LEU A 680 4.84 -29.52 -11.02
CA LEU A 680 4.40 -30.92 -11.03
C LEU A 680 4.98 -31.68 -9.82
N VAL A 681 4.11 -32.21 -8.98
CA VAL A 681 4.44 -32.98 -7.77
C VAL A 681 4.32 -34.48 -8.02
N LYS A 682 3.30 -34.90 -8.77
CA LYS A 682 2.97 -36.31 -8.99
C LYS A 682 2.21 -36.51 -10.28
N THR A 683 2.40 -37.67 -10.93
CA THR A 683 1.61 -38.11 -12.09
C THR A 683 1.07 -39.51 -11.85
N VAL A 684 -0.18 -39.75 -12.20
CA VAL A 684 -0.90 -41.00 -11.99
C VAL A 684 -1.61 -41.38 -13.30
N HIS A 685 -1.57 -42.64 -13.71
CA HIS A 685 -2.13 -43.08 -15.00
C HIS A 685 -3.23 -44.12 -14.83
N GLY A 686 -4.26 -44.05 -15.67
CA GLY A 686 -5.30 -45.07 -15.82
C GLY A 686 -6.13 -45.34 -14.57
N THR A 687 -6.32 -44.33 -13.71
CA THR A 687 -7.14 -44.44 -12.49
C THR A 687 -7.75 -43.10 -12.12
N ASN A 688 -8.99 -43.16 -11.67
CA ASN A 688 -9.73 -42.03 -11.11
C ASN A 688 -9.51 -41.82 -9.61
N GLU A 689 -8.80 -42.73 -8.94
CA GLU A 689 -8.45 -42.57 -7.52
C GLU A 689 -6.98 -42.17 -7.36
N ILE A 690 -6.76 -41.03 -6.71
CA ILE A 690 -5.44 -40.45 -6.47
C ILE A 690 -5.20 -40.41 -4.97
N SER A 691 -4.21 -41.17 -4.51
CA SER A 691 -3.77 -41.06 -3.11
C SER A 691 -3.09 -39.71 -2.87
N VAL A 692 -3.59 -39.00 -1.85
CA VAL A 692 -3.03 -37.75 -1.32
C VAL A 692 -2.12 -37.98 -0.11
N ALA A 693 -1.94 -39.24 0.30
CA ALA A 693 -1.05 -39.61 1.39
C ALA A 693 0.40 -39.18 1.09
N GLY A 694 0.99 -38.44 2.02
CA GLY A 694 2.37 -37.94 1.91
C GLY A 694 2.50 -36.54 1.30
N LEU A 695 1.43 -35.95 0.76
CA LEU A 695 1.42 -34.54 0.37
C LEU A 695 1.44 -33.64 1.63
N PRO A 696 2.24 -32.55 1.67
CA PRO A 696 2.12 -31.50 2.68
C PRO A 696 0.71 -30.87 2.70
N THR A 697 0.30 -30.32 3.85
CA THR A 697 -0.91 -29.48 3.93
C THR A 697 -0.78 -28.31 2.95
N GLY A 698 -1.81 -28.08 2.14
CA GLY A 698 -1.79 -27.03 1.12
C GLY A 698 -2.80 -27.25 0.00
N VAL A 699 -2.84 -26.29 -0.92
CA VAL A 699 -3.70 -26.32 -2.11
C VAL A 699 -2.93 -26.92 -3.29
N TYR A 700 -3.56 -27.83 -4.00
CA TYR A 700 -3.03 -28.51 -5.17
C TYR A 700 -3.98 -28.34 -6.36
N LEU A 701 -3.38 -28.19 -7.54
CA LEU A 701 -4.10 -28.18 -8.81
C LEU A 701 -3.94 -29.54 -9.47
N MET A 702 -5.06 -30.21 -9.78
CA MET A 702 -5.08 -31.45 -10.54
C MET A 702 -5.38 -31.16 -12.00
N ARG A 703 -4.46 -31.49 -12.90
CA ARG A 703 -4.69 -31.49 -14.35
C ARG A 703 -4.99 -32.91 -14.78
N ILE A 704 -6.19 -33.13 -15.31
CA ILE A 704 -6.70 -34.45 -15.64
C ILE A 704 -6.83 -34.55 -17.15
N ILE A 705 -6.21 -35.55 -17.73
CA ILE A 705 -6.32 -35.92 -19.14
C ILE A 705 -7.19 -37.18 -19.18
N ASP A 706 -8.35 -37.10 -19.81
CA ASP A 706 -9.21 -38.27 -19.97
C ASP A 706 -8.73 -39.22 -21.08
N VAL A 707 -9.34 -40.41 -21.15
CA VAL A 707 -9.04 -41.43 -22.17
C VAL A 707 -9.27 -40.98 -23.61
N ASN A 708 -9.96 -39.86 -23.83
CA ASN A 708 -10.18 -39.25 -25.14
C ASN A 708 -9.20 -38.11 -25.44
N GLY A 709 -8.30 -37.77 -24.50
CA GLY A 709 -7.28 -36.74 -24.64
C GLY A 709 -7.75 -35.32 -24.30
N ILE A 710 -8.90 -35.16 -23.64
CA ILE A 710 -9.42 -33.85 -23.22
C ILE A 710 -8.82 -33.46 -21.86
N PHE A 711 -8.48 -32.18 -21.71
CA PHE A 711 -7.89 -31.62 -20.49
C PHE A 711 -8.95 -31.01 -19.58
N HIS A 712 -8.84 -31.30 -18.29
CA HIS A 712 -9.67 -30.78 -17.21
C HIS A 712 -8.80 -30.30 -16.04
N THR A 713 -9.29 -29.37 -15.24
CA THR A 713 -8.55 -28.83 -14.09
C THR A 713 -9.42 -28.71 -12.87
N GLU A 714 -8.93 -29.20 -11.73
CA GLU A 714 -9.68 -29.19 -10.47
C GLU A 714 -8.80 -28.86 -9.27
N ARG A 715 -9.40 -28.23 -8.25
CA ARG A 715 -8.68 -27.77 -7.05
C ARG A 715 -8.90 -28.72 -5.88
N VAL A 716 -7.80 -29.10 -5.23
CA VAL A 716 -7.83 -29.98 -4.05
C VAL A 716 -7.06 -29.36 -2.90
N THR A 717 -7.74 -29.19 -1.77
CA THR A 717 -7.11 -28.77 -0.52
C THR A 717 -6.80 -30.01 0.33
N VAL A 718 -5.52 -30.22 0.66
CA VAL A 718 -5.08 -31.29 1.55
C VAL A 718 -4.86 -30.70 2.95
N ILE A 719 -5.54 -31.27 3.94
CA ILE A 719 -5.45 -30.89 5.35
C ILE A 719 -5.05 -32.14 6.14
N LYS A 720 -3.97 -32.07 6.92
CA LYS A 720 -3.50 -33.16 7.78
C LYS A 720 -4.23 -33.24 9.11
#